data_AF-A0A7V5Y6M9-F1
#
_entry.id   AF-A0A7V5Y6M9-F1
#
_cell.length_a   1.000
_cell.length_b   1.000
_cell.length_c   1.000
_cell.angle_alpha   90.00
_cell.angle_beta   90.00
_cell.angle_gamma   90.00
#
_symmetry.space_group_name_H-M   'P 1'
#
loop_
_entity.id
_entity.type
_entity.pdbx_description
1 polymer ?
#
loop_
_entity_poly.entity_id
_entity_poly.type
_entity_poly.pdbx_seq_one_letter_code
_entity_poly.pdbx_strand_id
1 'polypeptide(L)'
;MSRRVAWLGLLVLISALAFGQSVDTAQVQARYRQLAREVSEARLAETVRWMAAQGSRVAGYAGADRAADYIEQQFRAIGLEQVRRESFDVSVPVDEGAFLSYPIGQDGRVRQVRLYPLWPNLVRTSHLPPQGVSGPLIYVGDARLERFRGKPVEGSIVLMDFNCGSNWLNAPRLGAKAVIFIEPETTQRGEAEAKFIGIPIDIPRFYVLRRDAAKLLALAETQPNVQVKLTCRMPWQKRKAHNIIGVIRGSDPKLRDQWIVVTAYYDSISVVPSLAPGAENATGIATMLELARLFKKYPPGRSVMFVANGAHFQALEGVRQFIERRLPEWSRPNVLERALGDRRQPPDIYLFVGLDLASRSKVGLFYKGWFYDMREDIQRYFSELGRVLREHADRIAPVLGTTASKLFADGINAVQGRYWRTYIPGKPAFDAEAATLAGAWGVTFATIEDARPLVDTPLDTFENCNIANIALQTRTLACLFDHILNDTNERGTTGPRFPIDEPSQWARLRLQGGFGRLHGNVYLFDPNKSFLPNTPINGSIAVVRHWIKTLMGVRGNMIQIVDDSSPVPHEQARFNFVGIPPITAYGWNRTFDIAAFHLNPETGAIDYAPDMGIQGAHYYPLTIYMTVGDKETPIIVFRCVATSIYDLVDPQTLAPLTSINIYDGDTNGEPRMYGYMMTPKDVPLASYVEDVAVIFSQPGSRLKIKMGMGPGADRMLLINATPQDPEGKGYLVGGDPREAQGFTVPTFDPRTLTERDLIARGGAIAFTALRVAEDMYTLNDYRIRTLAKHRIVNLGINELHAAAKEALEKAHEALRQRDYAALDVYARAAWGYAARAYPDVRATANDVVNGVIFYLALLMPFAYFMERLLFAAPNLKSQLIYASLIFVAVFLAFRYIHPAFEITGNPIIVFIAFTMGALSVIVAVFISGKFEEQLRMVQKQVMGMHRADIGRMSVAVAAFNLGVSNMRRRALRTFMTSLSLVLITFAVLSFTSIVNVLRFNEVPAPGKPRYSGIMMRTPDWQP
;
A
#
# COMPACT_ATOMS: atom_id res chain seq x y z
N MET A 1 63.36 46.34 -9.76
CA MET A 1 62.17 45.96 -8.98
C MET A 1 60.94 46.88 -9.18
N SER A 2 60.99 48.04 -9.85
CA SER A 2 59.83 48.97 -9.89
C SER A 2 58.82 48.77 -11.03
N ARG A 3 59.16 48.09 -12.14
CA ARG A 3 58.20 47.87 -13.26
C ARG A 3 57.23 46.70 -13.08
N ARG A 4 57.62 45.65 -12.34
CA ARG A 4 56.74 44.47 -12.09
C ARG A 4 55.72 44.72 -10.97
N VAL A 5 56.06 45.56 -9.98
CA VAL A 5 55.13 45.96 -8.91
C VAL A 5 54.06 46.92 -9.43
N ALA A 6 54.39 47.79 -10.38
CA ALA A 6 53.41 48.66 -11.05
C ALA A 6 52.40 47.87 -11.90
N TRP A 7 52.83 46.81 -12.59
CA TRP A 7 51.93 45.95 -13.38
C TRP A 7 51.04 45.04 -12.53
N LEU A 8 51.55 44.52 -11.40
CA LEU A 8 50.73 43.79 -10.42
C LEU A 8 49.74 44.71 -9.70
N GLY A 9 50.13 45.94 -9.36
CA GLY A 9 49.23 46.94 -8.80
C GLY A 9 48.12 47.35 -9.78
N LEU A 10 48.42 47.49 -11.07
CA LEU A 10 47.43 47.79 -12.10
C LEU A 10 46.50 46.60 -12.38
N LEU A 11 47.01 45.36 -12.36
CA LEU A 11 46.19 44.15 -12.49
C LEU A 11 45.29 43.91 -11.27
N VAL A 12 45.74 44.24 -10.05
CA VAL A 12 44.92 44.19 -8.83
C VAL A 12 43.91 45.33 -8.79
N LEU A 13 44.23 46.53 -9.30
CA LEU A 13 43.23 47.61 -9.44
C LEU A 13 42.22 47.33 -10.56
N ILE A 14 42.63 46.76 -11.70
CA ILE A 14 41.73 46.41 -12.81
C ILE A 14 40.87 45.18 -12.44
N SER A 15 41.39 44.22 -11.67
CA SER A 15 40.56 43.14 -11.11
C SER A 15 39.68 43.62 -9.95
N ALA A 16 40.09 44.59 -9.13
CA ALA A 16 39.21 45.20 -8.13
C ALA A 16 38.12 46.11 -8.75
N LEU A 17 38.39 46.75 -9.91
CA LEU A 17 37.42 47.55 -10.66
C LEU A 17 36.51 46.72 -11.57
N ALA A 18 36.91 45.51 -11.98
CA ALA A 18 36.08 44.58 -12.76
C ALA A 18 35.10 43.75 -11.91
N PHE A 19 35.26 43.73 -10.58
CA PHE A 19 34.40 42.98 -9.65
C PHE A 19 33.41 43.86 -8.86
N GLY A 20 33.21 45.11 -9.28
CA GLY A 20 32.29 46.05 -8.63
C GLY A 20 31.41 46.79 -9.62
N GLN A 21 30.50 46.08 -10.31
CA GLN A 21 29.35 46.73 -10.94
C GLN A 21 28.08 46.26 -10.23
N SER A 22 27.56 47.13 -9.37
CA SER A 22 26.38 46.89 -8.54
C SER A 22 25.12 46.93 -9.39
N VAL A 23 24.27 45.89 -9.27
CA VAL A 23 22.86 45.99 -9.66
C VAL A 23 22.26 47.22 -8.97
N ASP A 24 21.63 48.12 -9.74
CA ASP A 24 20.95 49.30 -9.19
C ASP A 24 19.76 48.84 -8.34
N THR A 25 20.05 48.64 -7.06
CA THR A 25 19.10 48.10 -6.09
C THR A 25 17.96 49.09 -5.85
N ALA A 26 18.20 50.40 -6.01
CA ALA A 26 17.18 51.43 -5.85
C ALA A 26 16.15 51.37 -7.00
N GLN A 27 16.61 51.20 -8.24
CA GLN A 27 15.74 51.03 -9.40
C GLN A 27 14.89 49.75 -9.29
N VAL A 28 15.52 48.63 -8.93
CA VAL A 28 14.83 47.34 -8.73
C VAL A 28 13.79 47.43 -7.60
N GLN A 29 14.12 48.07 -6.48
CA GLN A 29 13.16 48.28 -5.40
C GLN A 29 12.02 49.23 -5.77
N ALA A 30 12.27 50.24 -6.62
CA ALA A 30 11.21 51.10 -7.14
C ALA A 30 10.21 50.30 -8.00
N ARG A 31 10.71 49.39 -8.84
CA ARG A 31 9.89 48.45 -9.61
C ARG A 31 9.06 47.54 -8.70
N TYR A 32 9.64 46.98 -7.64
CA TYR A 32 8.89 46.18 -6.67
C TYR A 32 7.79 46.96 -5.97
N ARG A 33 8.04 48.23 -5.58
CA ARG A 33 7.00 49.09 -4.99
C ARG A 33 5.83 49.31 -5.94
N GLN A 34 6.12 49.46 -7.24
CA GLN A 34 5.09 49.60 -8.26
C GLN A 34 4.23 48.33 -8.34
N LEU A 35 4.86 47.15 -8.50
CA LEU A 35 4.15 45.88 -8.65
C LEU A 35 3.36 45.51 -7.39
N ALA A 36 3.94 45.66 -6.21
CA ALA A 36 3.30 45.31 -4.94
C ALA A 36 2.07 46.18 -4.62
N ARG A 37 2.04 47.45 -5.08
CA ARG A 37 0.90 48.36 -4.90
C ARG A 37 -0.31 47.99 -5.77
N GLU A 38 -0.08 47.34 -6.89
CA GLU A 38 -1.13 46.98 -7.85
C GLU A 38 -1.91 45.72 -7.41
N VAL A 39 -1.29 44.89 -6.56
CA VAL A 39 -1.93 43.71 -5.95
C VAL A 39 -3.01 44.14 -4.96
N SER A 40 -4.27 43.81 -5.28
CA SER A 40 -5.44 44.14 -4.47
C SER A 40 -5.87 42.99 -3.56
N GLU A 41 -5.82 43.24 -2.25
CA GLU A 41 -6.34 42.32 -1.24
C GLU A 41 -7.86 42.09 -1.38
N ALA A 42 -8.61 43.12 -1.76
CA ALA A 42 -10.06 43.03 -1.95
C ALA A 42 -10.44 42.09 -3.10
N ARG A 43 -9.73 42.15 -4.25
CA ARG A 43 -9.99 41.23 -5.38
C ARG A 43 -9.63 39.78 -5.04
N LEU A 44 -8.57 39.58 -4.26
CA LEU A 44 -8.20 38.26 -3.75
C LEU A 44 -9.30 37.71 -2.85
N ALA A 45 -9.78 38.51 -1.87
CA ALA A 45 -10.88 38.14 -1.00
C ALA A 45 -12.16 37.80 -1.78
N GLU A 46 -12.54 38.64 -2.74
CA GLU A 46 -13.72 38.46 -3.58
C GLU A 46 -13.65 37.15 -4.37
N THR A 47 -12.49 36.86 -4.97
CA THR A 47 -12.31 35.61 -5.73
C THR A 47 -12.41 34.39 -4.83
N VAL A 48 -11.72 34.37 -3.69
CA VAL A 48 -11.78 33.23 -2.75
C VAL A 48 -13.19 33.03 -2.22
N ARG A 49 -13.88 34.11 -1.83
CA ARG A 49 -15.26 34.08 -1.35
C ARG A 49 -16.22 33.55 -2.41
N TRP A 50 -16.13 34.07 -3.63
CA TRP A 50 -16.99 33.65 -4.73
C TRP A 50 -16.79 32.17 -5.03
N MET A 51 -15.53 31.71 -5.12
CA MET A 51 -15.21 30.31 -5.37
C MET A 51 -15.82 29.43 -4.27
N ALA A 52 -15.57 29.74 -3.00
CA ALA A 52 -16.06 28.97 -1.85
C ALA A 52 -17.59 28.85 -1.78
N ALA A 53 -18.32 29.83 -2.34
CA ALA A 53 -19.77 29.84 -2.37
C ALA A 53 -20.40 28.94 -3.45
N GLN A 54 -19.62 28.32 -4.35
CA GLN A 54 -20.15 27.51 -5.46
C GLN A 54 -20.57 26.08 -5.06
N GLY A 55 -20.72 25.79 -3.77
CA GLY A 55 -20.96 24.42 -3.29
C GLY A 55 -19.73 23.54 -3.48
N SER A 56 -19.91 22.24 -3.72
CA SER A 56 -18.77 21.34 -3.97
C SER A 56 -18.11 21.61 -5.32
N ARG A 57 -16.80 21.90 -5.28
CA ARG A 57 -15.93 21.96 -6.46
C ARG A 57 -15.04 20.74 -6.64
N VAL A 58 -15.40 19.59 -6.06
CA VAL A 58 -14.81 18.30 -6.46
C VAL A 58 -15.02 18.14 -7.98
N ALA A 59 -14.01 17.67 -8.71
CA ALA A 59 -14.14 17.49 -10.14
C ALA A 59 -15.38 16.63 -10.50
N GLY A 60 -16.10 17.03 -11.54
CA GLY A 60 -17.35 16.38 -11.96
C GLY A 60 -18.60 16.76 -11.15
N TYR A 61 -18.48 17.61 -10.11
CA TYR A 61 -19.61 18.27 -9.46
C TYR A 61 -19.86 19.65 -10.07
N ALA A 62 -21.11 20.12 -10.02
CA ALA A 62 -21.54 21.37 -10.66
C ALA A 62 -20.79 22.64 -10.18
N GLY A 63 -20.23 22.64 -8.97
CA GLY A 63 -19.42 23.76 -8.49
C GLY A 63 -18.07 23.88 -9.21
N ALA A 64 -17.49 22.76 -9.65
CA ALA A 64 -16.26 22.76 -10.44
C ALA A 64 -16.49 23.34 -11.84
N ASP A 65 -17.62 23.01 -12.47
CA ASP A 65 -17.99 23.55 -13.79
C ASP A 65 -18.22 25.07 -13.73
N ARG A 66 -18.95 25.54 -12.71
CA ARG A 66 -19.14 26.98 -12.48
C ARG A 66 -17.82 27.71 -12.23
N ALA A 67 -16.89 27.09 -11.51
CA ALA A 67 -15.56 27.66 -11.29
C ALA A 67 -14.75 27.76 -12.59
N ALA A 68 -14.81 26.73 -13.45
CA ALA A 68 -14.19 26.76 -14.77
C ALA A 68 -14.77 27.89 -15.64
N ASP A 69 -16.10 28.05 -15.65
CA ASP A 69 -16.80 29.12 -16.39
C ASP A 69 -16.38 30.50 -15.90
N TYR A 70 -16.31 30.69 -14.58
CA TYR A 70 -15.84 31.94 -13.96
C TYR A 70 -14.40 32.26 -14.35
N ILE A 71 -13.49 31.29 -14.30
CA ILE A 71 -12.08 31.51 -14.65
C ILE A 71 -11.96 31.87 -16.14
N GLU A 72 -12.69 31.18 -17.01
CA GLU A 72 -12.71 31.51 -18.44
C GLU A 72 -13.21 32.94 -18.67
N GLN A 73 -14.29 33.33 -18.00
CA GLN A 73 -14.80 34.70 -18.04
C GLN A 73 -13.78 35.72 -17.52
N GLN A 74 -13.10 35.42 -16.41
CA GLN A 74 -12.07 36.30 -15.86
C GLN A 74 -10.88 36.43 -16.82
N PHE A 75 -10.40 35.35 -17.43
CA PHE A 75 -9.33 35.40 -18.43
C PHE A 75 -9.71 36.29 -19.61
N ARG A 76 -10.95 36.19 -20.11
CA ARG A 76 -11.47 37.06 -21.17
C ARG A 76 -11.59 38.52 -20.72
N ALA A 77 -12.12 38.76 -19.53
CA ALA A 77 -12.28 40.11 -18.97
C ALA A 77 -10.95 40.82 -18.71
N ILE A 78 -9.91 40.06 -18.32
CA ILE A 78 -8.54 40.56 -18.18
C ILE A 78 -7.95 40.93 -19.56
N GLY A 79 -8.43 40.31 -20.65
CA GLY A 79 -7.91 40.51 -22.00
C GLY A 79 -6.76 39.58 -22.36
N LEU A 80 -6.76 38.36 -21.81
CA LEU A 80 -5.83 37.30 -22.25
C LEU A 80 -6.16 36.84 -23.68
N GLU A 81 -5.13 36.45 -24.41
CA GLU A 81 -5.24 35.91 -25.77
C GLU A 81 -5.48 34.40 -25.74
N GLN A 82 -6.01 33.85 -26.84
CA GLN A 82 -6.21 32.40 -27.04
C GLN A 82 -6.93 31.70 -25.88
N VAL A 83 -7.91 32.38 -25.27
CA VAL A 83 -8.66 31.79 -24.16
C VAL A 83 -9.48 30.59 -24.66
N ARG A 84 -9.09 29.39 -24.21
CA ARG A 84 -9.68 28.12 -24.63
C ARG A 84 -9.89 27.18 -23.45
N ARG A 85 -10.90 26.33 -23.60
CA ARG A 85 -11.27 25.28 -22.65
C ARG A 85 -10.95 23.92 -23.25
N GLU A 86 -10.29 23.07 -22.47
CA GLU A 86 -9.94 21.72 -22.88
C GLU A 86 -10.59 20.70 -21.95
N SER A 87 -11.53 19.92 -22.47
CA SER A 87 -12.25 18.90 -21.70
C SER A 87 -11.53 17.55 -21.70
N PHE A 88 -11.48 16.86 -20.58
CA PHE A 88 -11.02 15.47 -20.43
C PHE A 88 -11.95 14.70 -19.49
N ASP A 89 -11.87 13.37 -19.52
CA ASP A 89 -12.71 12.51 -18.67
C ASP A 89 -12.05 12.27 -17.31
N VAL A 90 -12.85 12.37 -16.25
CA VAL A 90 -12.48 11.99 -14.89
C VAL A 90 -13.54 11.04 -14.33
N SER A 91 -13.09 10.02 -13.60
CA SER A 91 -13.99 9.08 -12.92
C SER A 91 -14.18 9.54 -11.48
N VAL A 92 -15.43 9.77 -11.07
CA VAL A 92 -15.73 10.34 -9.76
C VAL A 92 -16.93 9.66 -9.11
N PRO A 93 -16.95 9.53 -7.77
CA PRO A 93 -18.11 9.03 -7.05
C PRO A 93 -19.14 10.17 -6.88
N VAL A 94 -20.36 9.96 -7.37
CA VAL A 94 -21.41 10.98 -7.41
C VAL A 94 -22.45 10.70 -6.32
N ASP A 95 -22.63 11.62 -5.38
CA ASP A 95 -23.71 11.58 -4.38
C ASP A 95 -25.06 11.92 -5.04
N GLU A 96 -25.87 10.90 -5.32
CA GLU A 96 -27.25 11.06 -5.81
C GLU A 96 -28.28 11.07 -4.67
N GLY A 97 -27.84 10.71 -3.47
CA GLY A 97 -28.56 10.96 -2.24
C GLY A 97 -28.50 9.84 -1.22
N ALA A 98 -28.44 10.24 0.05
CA ALA A 98 -28.49 9.34 1.19
C ALA A 98 -29.45 9.85 2.27
N PHE A 99 -30.20 8.92 2.88
CA PHE A 99 -31.22 9.25 3.88
C PHE A 99 -31.27 8.19 4.98
N LEU A 100 -31.49 8.65 6.21
CA LEU A 100 -31.89 7.82 7.34
C LEU A 100 -33.39 8.03 7.58
N SER A 101 -34.13 6.93 7.58
CA SER A 101 -35.56 6.88 7.84
C SER A 101 -35.85 6.20 9.18
N TYR A 102 -36.72 6.79 10.00
CA TYR A 102 -37.16 6.21 11.27
C TYR A 102 -38.65 6.48 11.55
N PRO A 103 -39.37 5.58 12.25
CA PRO A 103 -40.78 5.76 12.57
C PRO A 103 -41.00 6.84 13.65
N ILE A 104 -42.08 7.61 13.54
CA ILE A 104 -42.54 8.60 14.51
C ILE A 104 -43.90 8.17 15.07
N GLY A 105 -44.00 8.04 16.39
CA GLY A 105 -45.25 7.69 17.08
C GLY A 105 -45.76 6.28 16.74
N GLN A 106 -46.98 5.96 17.16
CA GLN A 106 -47.64 4.69 16.83
C GLN A 106 -48.40 4.74 15.49
N ASP A 107 -48.51 5.93 14.88
CA ASP A 107 -49.33 6.18 13.68
C ASP A 107 -48.63 5.83 12.34
N GLY A 108 -47.45 5.21 12.39
CA GLY A 108 -46.72 4.74 11.20
C GLY A 108 -46.09 5.82 10.31
N ARG A 109 -46.07 7.10 10.74
CA ARG A 109 -45.40 8.18 9.99
C ARG A 109 -43.87 7.99 10.03
N VAL A 110 -43.19 8.17 8.90
CA VAL A 110 -41.73 8.03 8.81
C VAL A 110 -41.08 9.40 8.67
N ARG A 111 -40.07 9.71 9.50
CA ARG A 111 -39.21 10.86 9.30
C ARG A 111 -37.99 10.49 8.48
N GLN A 112 -37.51 11.42 7.67
CA GLN A 112 -36.25 11.29 6.95
C GLN A 112 -35.26 12.37 7.38
N VAL A 113 -34.00 11.97 7.50
CA VAL A 113 -32.85 12.85 7.75
C VAL A 113 -31.86 12.68 6.61
N ARG A 114 -31.43 13.79 6.01
CA ARG A 114 -30.41 13.78 4.95
C ARG A 114 -29.07 13.34 5.54
N LEU A 115 -28.45 12.40 4.86
CA LEU A 115 -27.08 11.98 5.11
C LEU A 115 -26.21 12.33 3.90
N TYR A 116 -24.91 12.41 4.10
CA TYR A 116 -23.93 12.63 3.06
C TYR A 116 -22.92 11.48 3.04
N PRO A 117 -22.83 10.68 1.96
CA PRO A 117 -21.87 9.59 1.89
C PRO A 117 -20.42 10.12 1.88
N LEU A 118 -19.51 9.41 2.54
CA LEU A 118 -18.08 9.75 2.55
C LEU A 118 -17.37 9.27 1.28
N TRP A 119 -16.16 9.77 1.08
CA TRP A 119 -15.26 9.33 0.02
C TRP A 119 -15.07 7.79 0.06
N PRO A 120 -15.06 7.12 -1.12
CA PRO A 120 -14.93 5.67 -1.20
C PRO A 120 -13.71 5.10 -0.48
N ASN A 121 -13.87 3.89 0.06
CA ASN A 121 -12.74 3.05 0.44
C ASN A 121 -12.17 2.46 -0.84
N LEU A 122 -11.04 2.97 -1.32
CA LEU A 122 -10.55 2.73 -2.69
C LEU A 122 -11.67 2.91 -3.75
N VAL A 123 -12.25 1.82 -4.25
CA VAL A 123 -13.38 1.84 -5.20
C VAL A 123 -14.75 1.67 -4.53
N ARG A 124 -14.82 1.12 -3.30
CA ARG A 124 -16.08 0.79 -2.64
C ARG A 124 -16.72 2.05 -2.05
N THR A 125 -17.85 2.46 -2.63
CA THR A 125 -18.64 3.63 -2.21
C THR A 125 -19.57 3.28 -1.05
N SER A 126 -20.24 4.27 -0.46
CA SER A 126 -21.31 4.04 0.51
C SER A 126 -22.65 3.68 -0.14
N HIS A 127 -22.66 3.30 -1.42
CA HIS A 127 -23.87 2.88 -2.14
C HIS A 127 -24.47 1.63 -1.49
N LEU A 128 -25.78 1.66 -1.30
CA LEU A 128 -26.55 0.60 -0.66
C LEU A 128 -27.51 -0.08 -1.65
N PRO A 129 -27.90 -1.34 -1.40
CA PRO A 129 -28.96 -2.00 -2.16
C PRO A 129 -30.27 -1.18 -2.18
N PRO A 130 -31.13 -1.35 -3.20
CA PRO A 130 -32.40 -0.62 -3.31
C PRO A 130 -33.31 -0.77 -2.08
N GLN A 131 -33.31 -1.95 -1.47
CA GLN A 131 -34.05 -2.23 -0.23
C GLN A 131 -33.49 -1.48 0.99
N GLY A 132 -32.30 -0.90 0.89
CA GLY A 132 -31.59 -0.24 1.99
C GLY A 132 -31.04 -1.22 3.02
N VAL A 133 -30.42 -0.66 4.07
CA VAL A 133 -29.89 -1.42 5.21
C VAL A 133 -30.62 -0.97 6.46
N SER A 134 -31.09 -1.93 7.27
CA SER A 134 -31.79 -1.65 8.53
C SER A 134 -31.08 -2.28 9.72
N GLY A 135 -31.16 -1.61 10.87
CA GLY A 135 -30.62 -2.05 12.14
C GLY A 135 -30.95 -1.08 13.28
N PRO A 136 -30.69 -1.47 14.54
CA PRO A 136 -30.86 -0.58 15.69
C PRO A 136 -29.87 0.58 15.62
N LEU A 137 -30.32 1.80 15.93
CA LEU A 137 -29.46 2.97 16.03
C LEU A 137 -28.79 3.02 17.42
N ILE A 138 -27.46 3.13 17.45
CA ILE A 138 -26.69 3.31 18.70
C ILE A 138 -25.73 4.50 18.59
N TYR A 139 -25.60 5.29 19.66
CA TYR A 139 -24.59 6.36 19.75
C TYR A 139 -23.38 5.91 20.58
N VAL A 140 -22.15 6.16 20.13
CA VAL A 140 -20.92 5.66 20.79
C VAL A 140 -19.85 6.73 21.01
N GLY A 141 -20.18 8.02 20.93
CA GLY A 141 -19.22 9.10 21.17
C GLY A 141 -17.95 8.99 20.30
N ASP A 142 -16.78 9.00 20.93
CA ASP A 142 -15.45 8.88 20.30
C ASP A 142 -15.07 7.48 19.80
N ALA A 143 -16.02 6.54 19.80
CA ALA A 143 -15.87 5.16 19.32
C ALA A 143 -14.74 4.37 20.01
N ARG A 144 -14.31 4.76 21.22
CA ARG A 144 -13.47 3.87 22.05
C ARG A 144 -14.27 2.65 22.51
N LEU A 145 -13.60 1.54 22.76
CA LEU A 145 -14.24 0.27 23.13
C LEU A 145 -15.17 0.37 24.34
N GLU A 146 -14.80 1.20 25.32
CA GLU A 146 -15.58 1.42 26.53
C GLU A 146 -16.94 2.05 26.23
N ARG A 147 -17.07 2.80 25.12
CA ARG A 147 -18.33 3.42 24.70
C ARG A 147 -19.34 2.45 24.12
N PHE A 148 -18.89 1.25 23.72
CA PHE A 148 -19.76 0.19 23.21
C PHE A 148 -20.33 -0.68 24.34
N ARG A 149 -19.84 -0.54 25.58
CA ARG A 149 -20.23 -1.39 26.71
C ARG A 149 -21.76 -1.45 26.88
N GLY A 150 -22.30 -2.66 26.94
CA GLY A 150 -23.73 -2.93 27.12
C GLY A 150 -24.61 -2.76 25.87
N LYS A 151 -24.07 -2.20 24.78
CA LYS A 151 -24.84 -1.90 23.55
C LYS A 151 -24.80 -3.09 22.57
N PRO A 152 -25.90 -3.40 21.86
CA PRO A 152 -25.90 -4.43 20.81
C PRO A 152 -25.30 -3.88 19.52
N VAL A 153 -24.00 -4.12 19.28
CA VAL A 153 -23.28 -3.56 18.12
C VAL A 153 -23.48 -4.37 16.85
N GLU A 154 -23.57 -5.69 16.96
CA GLU A 154 -23.77 -6.58 15.82
C GLU A 154 -25.09 -6.27 15.12
N GLY A 155 -25.04 -6.03 13.82
CA GLY A 155 -26.20 -5.67 13.01
C GLY A 155 -26.69 -4.22 13.16
N SER A 156 -26.06 -3.41 14.01
CA SER A 156 -26.46 -2.03 14.31
C SER A 156 -26.01 -0.99 13.28
N ILE A 157 -26.62 0.19 13.36
CA ILE A 157 -26.21 1.41 12.67
C ILE A 157 -25.64 2.35 13.73
N VAL A 158 -24.36 2.70 13.59
CA VAL A 158 -23.61 3.37 14.65
C VAL A 158 -23.45 4.85 14.34
N LEU A 159 -24.01 5.69 15.22
CA LEU A 159 -23.79 7.12 15.26
C LEU A 159 -22.59 7.43 16.16
N MET A 160 -21.66 8.27 15.71
CA MET A 160 -20.45 8.61 16.45
C MET A 160 -19.91 9.99 16.09
N ASP A 161 -19.01 10.50 16.91
CA ASP A 161 -18.36 11.79 16.67
C ASP A 161 -17.35 11.66 15.53
N PHE A 162 -17.24 12.70 14.68
CA PHE A 162 -16.28 12.68 13.56
C PHE A 162 -14.83 12.68 14.04
N ASN A 163 -14.50 13.39 15.13
CA ASN A 163 -13.14 13.47 15.66
C ASN A 163 -12.80 12.26 16.54
N CYS A 164 -12.67 11.08 15.92
CA CYS A 164 -12.40 9.80 16.60
C CYS A 164 -11.16 9.07 16.06
N GLY A 165 -10.33 9.71 15.22
CA GLY A 165 -9.18 9.08 14.59
C GLY A 165 -9.60 7.83 13.79
N SER A 166 -8.90 6.72 14.01
CA SER A 166 -9.20 5.39 13.44
C SER A 166 -10.16 4.55 14.30
N ASN A 167 -10.60 5.02 15.47
CA ASN A 167 -11.45 4.25 16.39
C ASN A 167 -12.81 3.89 15.80
N TRP A 168 -13.26 4.56 14.74
CA TRP A 168 -14.49 4.19 14.03
C TRP A 168 -14.47 2.76 13.48
N LEU A 169 -13.28 2.18 13.22
CA LEU A 169 -13.09 0.77 12.84
C LEU A 169 -13.57 -0.20 13.93
N ASN A 170 -13.76 0.29 15.15
CA ASN A 170 -14.30 -0.50 16.25
C ASN A 170 -15.77 -0.87 16.04
N ALA A 171 -16.54 -0.07 15.31
CA ALA A 171 -17.92 -0.41 14.97
C ALA A 171 -18.01 -1.62 14.01
N PRO A 172 -17.42 -1.59 12.79
CA PRO A 172 -17.50 -2.68 11.84
C PRO A 172 -16.81 -3.96 12.33
N ARG A 173 -15.70 -3.88 13.10
CA ARG A 173 -15.07 -5.08 13.68
C ARG A 173 -15.97 -5.83 14.66
N LEU A 174 -16.89 -5.11 15.32
CA LEU A 174 -17.91 -5.63 16.24
C LEU A 174 -19.22 -5.98 15.53
N GLY A 175 -19.27 -5.90 14.20
CA GLY A 175 -20.41 -6.32 13.37
C GLY A 175 -21.42 -5.23 13.04
N ALA A 176 -21.09 -3.94 13.20
CA ALA A 176 -21.97 -2.85 12.75
C ALA A 176 -22.12 -2.85 11.21
N LYS A 177 -23.33 -2.58 10.71
CA LYS A 177 -23.64 -2.55 9.27
C LYS A 177 -23.31 -1.22 8.60
N ALA A 178 -23.29 -0.13 9.35
CA ALA A 178 -23.01 1.21 8.83
C ALA A 178 -22.56 2.17 9.94
N VAL A 179 -21.83 3.21 9.54
CA VAL A 179 -21.34 4.26 10.44
C VAL A 179 -21.85 5.63 9.98
N ILE A 180 -22.30 6.45 10.92
CA ILE A 180 -22.74 7.82 10.71
C ILE A 180 -21.93 8.75 11.61
N PHE A 181 -21.18 9.66 11.00
CA PHE A 181 -20.36 10.65 11.68
C PHE A 181 -21.13 11.95 11.89
N ILE A 182 -21.09 12.46 13.11
CA ILE A 182 -21.64 13.77 13.46
C ILE A 182 -20.63 14.86 13.12
N GLU A 183 -21.08 15.87 12.38
CA GLU A 183 -20.33 17.09 12.10
C GLU A 183 -19.68 17.67 13.37
N PRO A 184 -18.35 17.85 13.39
CA PRO A 184 -17.60 18.38 14.54
C PRO A 184 -17.54 19.92 14.51
N GLU A 185 -17.36 20.56 15.68
CA GLU A 185 -17.33 22.05 15.74
C GLU A 185 -16.07 22.59 15.08
N THR A 186 -14.98 21.89 15.34
CA THR A 186 -13.68 22.10 14.73
C THR A 186 -13.12 20.72 14.37
N THR A 187 -12.32 20.65 13.33
CA THR A 187 -11.66 19.41 12.93
C THR A 187 -10.30 19.70 12.31
N GLN A 188 -9.59 18.64 11.96
CA GLN A 188 -8.32 18.72 11.26
C GLN A 188 -8.31 17.73 10.11
N ARG A 189 -7.51 18.01 9.07
CA ARG A 189 -7.38 17.15 7.90
C ARG A 189 -7.05 15.71 8.27
N GLY A 190 -6.20 15.50 9.27
CA GLY A 190 -5.85 14.15 9.75
C GLY A 190 -7.07 13.32 10.18
N GLU A 191 -8.10 13.95 10.75
CA GLU A 191 -9.36 13.28 11.08
C GLU A 191 -10.12 12.83 9.82
N ALA A 192 -10.19 13.69 8.81
CA ALA A 192 -10.83 13.39 7.52
C ALA A 192 -10.07 12.29 6.76
N GLU A 193 -8.75 12.37 6.72
CA GLU A 193 -7.90 11.33 6.12
C GLU A 193 -8.09 9.98 6.81
N ALA A 194 -8.39 9.94 8.11
CA ALA A 194 -8.65 8.70 8.84
C ALA A 194 -10.02 8.06 8.54
N LYS A 195 -10.97 8.76 7.89
CA LYS A 195 -12.34 8.23 7.64
C LYS A 195 -12.51 7.41 6.36
N PHE A 196 -11.43 7.21 5.60
CA PHE A 196 -11.40 6.28 4.46
C PHE A 196 -10.09 5.50 4.42
N ILE A 197 -10.14 4.31 3.82
CA ILE A 197 -9.06 3.33 3.83
C ILE A 197 -8.53 3.12 2.40
N GLY A 198 -7.24 2.76 2.28
CA GLY A 198 -6.57 2.47 1.00
C GLY A 198 -6.95 1.14 0.32
N ILE A 199 -7.95 0.41 0.82
CA ILE A 199 -8.45 -0.87 0.30
C ILE A 199 -9.98 -0.85 0.21
N PRO A 200 -10.63 -1.68 -0.63
CA PRO A 200 -12.05 -1.55 -0.95
C PRO A 200 -12.97 -2.27 0.05
N ILE A 201 -12.88 -1.88 1.31
CA ILE A 201 -13.69 -2.46 2.39
C ILE A 201 -15.14 -1.99 2.33
N ASP A 202 -16.06 -2.95 2.49
CA ASP A 202 -17.50 -2.73 2.41
C ASP A 202 -18.10 -2.27 3.75
N ILE A 203 -17.86 -0.99 4.06
CA ILE A 203 -18.49 -0.33 5.21
C ILE A 203 -19.12 0.99 4.73
N PRO A 204 -20.46 1.02 4.62
CA PRO A 204 -21.20 2.25 4.36
C PRO A 204 -20.95 3.29 5.45
N ARG A 205 -20.43 4.45 5.03
CA ARG A 205 -20.06 5.56 5.91
C ARG A 205 -20.76 6.84 5.47
N PHE A 206 -21.35 7.51 6.44
CA PHE A 206 -22.15 8.72 6.22
C PHE A 206 -21.74 9.84 7.16
N TYR A 207 -22.03 11.07 6.77
CA TYR A 207 -21.87 12.29 7.53
C TYR A 207 -23.24 12.93 7.73
N VAL A 208 -23.52 13.41 8.94
CA VAL A 208 -24.75 14.15 9.26
C VAL A 208 -24.38 15.52 9.81
N LEU A 209 -25.07 16.56 9.30
CA LEU A 209 -24.89 17.93 9.76
C LEU A 209 -25.31 18.06 11.23
N ARG A 210 -24.64 18.92 12.00
CA ARG A 210 -24.87 19.07 13.44
C ARG A 210 -26.34 19.36 13.75
N ARG A 211 -26.96 20.24 12.95
CA ARG A 211 -28.37 20.63 13.09
C ARG A 211 -29.36 19.46 13.04
N ASP A 212 -29.00 18.40 12.30
CA ASP A 212 -29.82 17.21 12.12
C ASP A 212 -29.39 16.08 13.05
N ALA A 213 -28.11 16.05 13.44
CA ALA A 213 -27.56 15.09 14.40
C ALA A 213 -28.24 15.16 15.77
N ALA A 214 -28.59 16.36 16.26
CA ALA A 214 -29.26 16.54 17.55
C ALA A 214 -30.55 15.71 17.68
N LYS A 215 -31.30 15.54 16.58
CA LYS A 215 -32.53 14.73 16.53
C LYS A 215 -32.21 13.23 16.66
N LEU A 216 -31.12 12.79 16.02
CA LEU A 216 -30.69 11.38 16.05
C LEU A 216 -30.09 11.00 17.40
N LEU A 217 -29.36 11.92 18.04
CA LEU A 217 -28.86 11.75 19.41
C LEU A 217 -30.01 11.57 20.40
N ALA A 218 -30.98 12.49 20.38
CA ALA A 218 -32.17 12.39 21.22
C ALA A 218 -32.96 11.10 20.96
N LEU A 219 -33.05 10.66 19.70
CA LEU A 219 -33.70 9.39 19.35
C LEU A 219 -32.96 8.18 19.93
N ALA A 220 -31.64 8.13 19.82
CA ALA A 220 -30.81 7.04 20.34
C ALA A 220 -30.81 6.96 21.88
N GLU A 221 -30.97 8.10 22.57
CA GLU A 221 -31.04 8.17 24.02
C GLU A 221 -32.43 7.80 24.57
N THR A 222 -33.49 8.29 23.94
CA THR A 222 -34.88 8.10 24.43
C THR A 222 -35.50 6.78 24.03
N GLN A 223 -35.08 6.18 22.92
CA GLN A 223 -35.61 4.91 22.41
C GLN A 223 -34.49 3.89 22.16
N PRO A 224 -34.04 3.19 23.21
CA PRO A 224 -33.05 2.13 23.07
C PRO A 224 -33.53 1.08 22.05
N ASN A 225 -32.69 0.74 21.08
CA ASN A 225 -32.95 -0.22 19.99
C ASN A 225 -33.97 0.21 18.93
N VAL A 226 -34.23 1.51 18.78
CA VAL A 226 -35.00 2.05 17.65
C VAL A 226 -34.45 1.56 16.31
N GLN A 227 -35.32 0.95 15.50
CA GLN A 227 -34.96 0.48 14.16
C GLN A 227 -34.95 1.64 13.18
N VAL A 228 -33.84 1.80 12.47
CA VAL A 228 -33.68 2.81 11.42
C VAL A 228 -33.28 2.15 10.11
N LYS A 229 -33.65 2.81 9.01
CA LYS A 229 -33.37 2.34 7.65
C LYS A 229 -32.51 3.37 6.90
N LEU A 230 -31.42 2.91 6.30
CA LEU A 230 -30.54 3.70 5.45
C LEU A 230 -30.78 3.39 3.99
N THR A 231 -30.84 4.43 3.17
CA THR A 231 -30.84 4.34 1.71
C THR A 231 -29.77 5.27 1.17
N CYS A 232 -28.97 4.82 0.21
CA CYS A 232 -27.91 5.63 -0.40
C CYS A 232 -27.65 5.19 -1.83
N ARG A 233 -27.56 6.17 -2.74
CA ARG A 233 -27.11 5.96 -4.12
C ARG A 233 -25.87 6.81 -4.37
N MET A 234 -24.75 6.14 -4.62
CA MET A 234 -23.46 6.79 -4.87
C MET A 234 -22.63 6.02 -5.91
N PRO A 235 -23.06 6.01 -7.19
CA PRO A 235 -22.34 5.32 -8.25
C PRO A 235 -21.06 6.06 -8.64
N TRP A 236 -20.09 5.32 -9.17
CA TRP A 236 -19.00 5.89 -9.94
C TRP A 236 -19.51 6.31 -11.31
N GLN A 237 -19.14 7.51 -11.75
CA GLN A 237 -19.53 8.02 -13.06
C GLN A 237 -18.37 8.70 -13.76
N LYS A 238 -18.33 8.59 -15.10
CA LYS A 238 -17.47 9.44 -15.92
C LYS A 238 -18.10 10.83 -16.01
N ARG A 239 -17.30 11.85 -15.73
CA ARG A 239 -17.65 13.26 -15.86
C ARG A 239 -16.57 13.98 -16.65
N LYS A 240 -16.95 15.08 -17.29
CA LYS A 240 -15.98 15.97 -17.93
C LYS A 240 -15.39 16.90 -16.88
N ALA A 241 -14.07 17.04 -16.91
CA ALA A 241 -13.33 18.10 -16.23
C ALA A 241 -12.61 18.94 -17.28
N HIS A 242 -12.10 20.11 -16.88
CA HIS A 242 -11.61 21.10 -17.83
C HIS A 242 -10.28 21.71 -17.40
N ASN A 243 -9.43 22.02 -18.37
CA ASN A 243 -8.32 22.94 -18.20
C ASN A 243 -8.64 24.23 -18.97
N ILE A 244 -8.48 25.37 -18.31
CA ILE A 244 -8.74 26.69 -18.91
C ILE A 244 -7.40 27.36 -19.17
N ILE A 245 -7.16 27.76 -20.42
CA ILE A 245 -5.89 28.30 -20.88
C ILE A 245 -6.09 29.72 -21.33
N GLY A 246 -5.16 30.61 -20.98
CA GLY A 246 -5.09 31.99 -21.49
C GLY A 246 -3.63 32.43 -21.63
N VAL A 247 -3.34 33.28 -22.60
CA VAL A 247 -1.97 33.66 -22.97
C VAL A 247 -1.76 35.17 -22.87
N ILE A 248 -0.57 35.57 -22.42
CA ILE A 248 -0.01 36.91 -22.61
C ILE A 248 1.22 36.76 -23.51
N ARG A 249 1.23 37.42 -24.67
CA ARG A 249 2.41 37.43 -25.53
C ARG A 249 3.48 38.38 -25.00
N GLY A 250 4.73 37.91 -25.06
CA GLY A 250 5.89 38.68 -24.63
C GLY A 250 6.12 39.92 -25.50
N SER A 251 6.54 41.01 -24.87
CA SER A 251 6.80 42.30 -25.51
C SER A 251 8.23 42.45 -26.05
N ASP A 252 9.17 41.63 -25.58
CA ASP A 252 10.58 41.71 -26.00
C ASP A 252 10.84 40.78 -27.20
N PRO A 253 11.31 41.28 -28.36
CA PRO A 253 11.61 40.47 -29.54
C PRO A 253 12.55 39.29 -29.31
N LYS A 254 13.46 39.37 -28.34
CA LYS A 254 14.41 38.30 -28.01
C LYS A 254 13.84 37.26 -27.05
N LEU A 255 12.98 37.70 -26.12
CA LEU A 255 12.45 36.84 -25.06
C LEU A 255 11.05 36.29 -25.37
N ARG A 256 10.31 36.89 -26.31
CA ARG A 256 8.90 36.55 -26.59
C ARG A 256 8.66 35.11 -26.99
N ASP A 257 9.66 34.42 -27.55
CA ASP A 257 9.56 33.01 -27.94
C ASP A 257 10.00 32.05 -26.82
N GLN A 258 10.52 32.59 -25.71
CA GLN A 258 10.73 31.86 -24.46
C GLN A 258 9.43 31.83 -23.67
N TRP A 259 8.84 30.66 -23.51
CA TRP A 259 7.54 30.50 -22.85
C TRP A 259 7.68 30.08 -21.39
N ILE A 260 6.86 30.70 -20.55
CA ILE A 260 6.68 30.33 -19.15
C ILE A 260 5.24 29.87 -18.95
N VAL A 261 5.05 28.65 -18.47
CA VAL A 261 3.72 28.11 -18.14
C VAL A 261 3.48 28.34 -16.66
N VAL A 262 2.34 28.92 -16.32
CA VAL A 262 1.91 29.19 -14.94
C VAL A 262 0.62 28.46 -14.70
N THR A 263 0.61 27.53 -13.75
CA THR A 263 -0.53 26.68 -13.45
C THR A 263 -0.98 26.80 -12.01
N ALA A 264 -2.28 26.65 -11.79
CA ALA A 264 -2.94 26.58 -10.50
C ALA A 264 -4.21 25.75 -10.68
N TYR A 265 -4.64 25.06 -9.64
CA TYR A 265 -5.85 24.24 -9.71
C TYR A 265 -7.05 24.99 -9.12
N TYR A 266 -8.25 24.70 -9.63
CA TYR A 266 -9.48 25.37 -9.21
C TYR A 266 -10.52 24.46 -8.54
N ASP A 267 -10.36 23.15 -8.67
CA ASP A 267 -11.16 22.17 -7.95
C ASP A 267 -10.86 22.21 -6.44
N SER A 268 -11.74 21.61 -5.66
CA SER A 268 -11.58 21.44 -4.21
C SER A 268 -11.77 19.98 -3.83
N ILE A 269 -11.46 19.64 -2.58
CA ILE A 269 -11.66 18.30 -2.05
C ILE A 269 -12.28 18.32 -0.66
N SER A 270 -13.02 17.26 -0.39
CA SER A 270 -13.56 16.94 0.93
C SER A 270 -13.73 15.44 1.04
N VAL A 271 -13.57 14.92 2.26
CA VAL A 271 -13.96 13.54 2.59
C VAL A 271 -15.46 13.34 2.43
N VAL A 272 -16.26 14.41 2.37
CA VAL A 272 -17.67 14.40 1.99
C VAL A 272 -17.80 15.05 0.61
N PRO A 273 -17.83 14.28 -0.50
CA PRO A 273 -17.68 14.83 -1.86
C PRO A 273 -18.71 15.90 -2.23
N SER A 274 -19.93 15.84 -1.70
CA SER A 274 -20.99 16.82 -1.94
C SER A 274 -20.85 18.10 -1.10
N LEU A 275 -19.94 18.14 -0.12
CA LEU A 275 -19.66 19.29 0.76
C LEU A 275 -18.15 19.63 0.71
N ALA A 276 -17.72 20.29 -0.37
CA ALA A 276 -16.32 20.72 -0.57
C ALA A 276 -16.22 22.21 -0.93
N PRO A 277 -16.42 23.14 0.03
CA PRO A 277 -16.35 24.57 -0.26
C PRO A 277 -14.94 25.01 -0.68
N GLY A 278 -13.86 24.47 -0.09
CA GLY A 278 -12.50 24.59 -0.61
C GLY A 278 -11.94 26.01 -0.66
N ALA A 279 -12.10 26.83 0.38
CA ALA A 279 -11.61 28.20 0.36
C ALA A 279 -10.08 28.28 0.26
N GLU A 280 -9.35 27.47 1.04
CA GLU A 280 -7.88 27.36 0.96
C GLU A 280 -7.43 26.92 -0.45
N ASN A 281 -8.17 25.99 -1.07
CA ASN A 281 -7.88 25.51 -2.43
C ASN A 281 -8.05 26.58 -3.51
N ALA A 282 -8.85 27.63 -3.27
CA ALA A 282 -9.09 28.70 -4.25
C ALA A 282 -7.98 29.76 -4.28
N THR A 283 -7.07 29.77 -3.30
CA THR A 283 -6.08 30.85 -3.12
C THR A 283 -5.03 30.90 -4.23
N GLY A 284 -4.66 29.75 -4.80
CA GLY A 284 -3.78 29.65 -5.96
C GLY A 284 -4.38 30.33 -7.21
N ILE A 285 -5.66 30.10 -7.50
CA ILE A 285 -6.39 30.72 -8.61
C ILE A 285 -6.60 32.21 -8.39
N ALA A 286 -6.95 32.62 -7.16
CA ALA A 286 -7.05 34.04 -6.81
C ALA A 286 -5.73 34.77 -7.11
N THR A 287 -4.62 34.15 -6.72
CA THR A 287 -3.26 34.67 -7.00
C THR A 287 -2.95 34.68 -8.50
N MET A 288 -3.26 33.61 -9.23
CA MET A 288 -3.06 33.54 -10.68
C MET A 288 -3.79 34.66 -11.42
N LEU A 289 -5.08 34.87 -11.11
CA LEU A 289 -5.90 35.90 -11.74
C LEU A 289 -5.34 37.30 -11.45
N GLU A 290 -4.82 37.52 -10.26
CA GLU A 290 -4.19 38.78 -9.89
C GLU A 290 -2.85 39.01 -10.60
N LEU A 291 -2.01 37.97 -10.73
CA LEU A 291 -0.78 38.03 -11.52
C LEU A 291 -1.09 38.25 -13.01
N ALA A 292 -2.12 37.61 -13.56
CA ALA A 292 -2.55 37.81 -14.94
C ALA A 292 -3.00 39.26 -15.21
N ARG A 293 -3.76 39.87 -14.28
CA ARG A 293 -4.11 41.30 -14.35
C ARG A 293 -2.87 42.20 -14.34
N LEU A 294 -1.94 41.91 -13.42
CA LEU A 294 -0.71 42.68 -13.27
C LEU A 294 0.14 42.63 -14.54
N PHE A 295 0.41 41.44 -15.08
CA PHE A 295 1.24 41.26 -16.27
C PHE A 295 0.54 41.60 -17.57
N LYS A 296 -0.80 41.71 -17.58
CA LYS A 296 -1.49 42.34 -18.71
C LYS A 296 -1.33 43.86 -18.70
N LYS A 297 -1.37 44.48 -17.50
CA LYS A 297 -1.11 45.92 -17.33
C LYS A 297 0.35 46.29 -17.58
N TYR A 298 1.28 45.41 -17.21
CA TYR A 298 2.72 45.52 -17.46
C TYR A 298 3.21 44.31 -18.25
N PRO A 299 3.05 44.31 -19.60
CA PRO A 299 3.43 43.20 -20.46
C PRO A 299 4.88 42.74 -20.20
N PRO A 300 5.12 41.44 -19.93
CA PRO A 300 6.45 40.90 -19.71
C PRO A 300 7.23 40.72 -21.03
N GLY A 301 8.56 40.61 -20.94
CA GLY A 301 9.41 40.28 -22.08
C GLY A 301 9.14 38.89 -22.66
N ARG A 302 8.96 37.88 -21.80
CA ARG A 302 8.61 36.49 -22.17
C ARG A 302 7.12 36.27 -22.38
N SER A 303 6.75 35.29 -23.20
CA SER A 303 5.35 34.87 -23.32
C SER A 303 4.93 34.01 -22.12
N VAL A 304 3.74 34.25 -21.59
CA VAL A 304 3.19 33.55 -20.43
C VAL A 304 1.91 32.82 -20.80
N MET A 305 1.86 31.53 -20.49
CA MET A 305 0.66 30.69 -20.62
C MET A 305 0.10 30.38 -19.25
N PHE A 306 -1.05 30.97 -18.92
CA PHE A 306 -1.80 30.64 -17.71
C PHE A 306 -2.69 29.42 -17.96
N VAL A 307 -2.61 28.43 -17.09
CA VAL A 307 -3.37 27.17 -17.17
C VAL A 307 -4.04 26.89 -15.83
N ALA A 308 -5.34 27.14 -15.75
CA ALA A 308 -6.13 26.74 -14.60
C ALA A 308 -6.57 25.28 -14.77
N ASN A 309 -6.04 24.39 -13.94
CA ASN A 309 -6.28 22.95 -14.04
C ASN A 309 -7.51 22.54 -13.22
N GLY A 310 -8.31 21.65 -13.79
CA GLY A 310 -9.32 20.90 -13.03
C GLY A 310 -8.74 19.56 -12.54
N ALA A 311 -9.46 18.90 -11.63
CA ALA A 311 -9.14 17.55 -11.17
C ALA A 311 -7.71 17.36 -10.61
N HIS A 312 -7.17 18.37 -9.91
CA HIS A 312 -5.94 18.25 -9.15
C HIS A 312 -6.05 17.16 -8.06
N PHE A 313 -7.19 17.12 -7.37
CA PHE A 313 -7.38 16.18 -6.26
C PHE A 313 -7.63 14.74 -6.70
N GLN A 314 -7.84 14.48 -8.00
CA GLN A 314 -7.95 13.15 -8.59
C GLN A 314 -6.60 12.72 -9.17
N ALA A 315 -5.59 12.59 -8.30
CA ALA A 315 -4.24 12.18 -8.68
C ALA A 315 -3.61 13.08 -9.77
N LEU A 316 -3.78 14.40 -9.67
CA LEU A 316 -3.22 15.38 -10.61
C LEU A 316 -3.71 15.19 -12.08
N GLU A 317 -4.95 14.72 -12.28
CA GLU A 317 -5.46 14.35 -13.62
C GLU A 317 -5.39 15.52 -14.62
N GLY A 318 -5.77 16.73 -14.21
CA GLY A 318 -5.78 17.88 -15.12
C GLY A 318 -4.42 18.21 -15.72
N VAL A 319 -3.38 18.32 -14.89
CA VAL A 319 -2.02 18.59 -15.38
C VAL A 319 -1.47 17.41 -16.19
N ARG A 320 -1.79 16.17 -15.81
CA ARG A 320 -1.34 14.99 -16.55
C ARG A 320 -1.95 14.95 -17.96
N GLN A 321 -3.25 15.25 -18.06
CA GLN A 321 -3.96 15.35 -19.34
C GLN A 321 -3.49 16.54 -20.17
N PHE A 322 -3.18 17.67 -19.52
CA PHE A 322 -2.57 18.82 -20.19
C PHE A 322 -1.23 18.42 -20.82
N ILE A 323 -0.32 17.79 -20.07
CA ILE A 323 0.99 17.37 -20.59
C ILE A 323 0.84 16.33 -21.69
N GLU A 324 0.03 15.28 -21.50
CA GLU A 324 -0.17 14.22 -22.49
C GLU A 324 -0.58 14.79 -23.86
N ARG A 325 -1.50 15.77 -23.88
CA ARG A 325 -1.97 16.38 -25.13
C ARG A 325 -0.91 17.16 -25.88
N ARG A 326 0.07 17.74 -25.17
CA ARG A 326 1.14 18.53 -25.80
C ARG A 326 2.39 17.71 -26.02
N LEU A 327 2.56 16.57 -25.37
CA LEU A 327 3.77 15.76 -25.47
C LEU A 327 4.18 15.50 -26.94
N PRO A 328 3.27 15.15 -27.87
CA PRO A 328 3.63 14.99 -29.28
C PRO A 328 4.17 16.27 -29.92
N GLU A 329 3.63 17.44 -29.56
CA GLU A 329 4.01 18.75 -30.13
C GLU A 329 5.23 19.37 -29.44
N TRP A 330 5.47 19.06 -28.17
CA TRP A 330 6.52 19.65 -27.34
C TRP A 330 7.78 18.78 -27.26
N SER A 331 7.68 17.49 -27.59
CA SER A 331 8.83 16.60 -27.70
C SER A 331 9.67 16.93 -28.93
N ARG A 332 10.99 17.11 -28.73
CA ARG A 332 11.94 17.24 -29.83
C ARG A 332 12.17 15.89 -30.49
N PRO A 333 12.26 15.81 -31.83
CA PRO A 333 12.51 14.55 -32.50
C PRO A 333 13.86 13.95 -32.09
N ASN A 334 13.87 12.64 -31.83
CA ASN A 334 15.08 11.90 -31.52
C ASN A 334 15.97 11.72 -32.77
N VAL A 335 17.16 11.15 -32.61
CA VAL A 335 18.14 11.00 -33.72
C VAL A 335 17.55 10.19 -34.89
N LEU A 336 16.77 9.15 -34.59
CA LEU A 336 16.13 8.30 -35.59
C LEU A 336 15.01 9.04 -36.33
N GLU A 337 14.14 9.75 -35.62
CA GLU A 337 13.07 10.56 -36.22
C GLU A 337 13.63 11.66 -37.12
N ARG A 338 14.73 12.32 -36.70
CA ARG A 338 15.43 13.29 -37.54
C ARG A 338 16.04 12.64 -38.78
N ALA A 339 16.63 11.45 -38.64
CA ALA A 339 17.16 10.68 -39.77
C ALA A 339 16.04 10.24 -40.75
N LEU A 340 14.82 10.00 -40.23
CA LEU A 340 13.61 9.73 -41.01
C LEU A 340 12.92 11.00 -41.55
N GLY A 341 13.52 12.18 -41.34
CA GLY A 341 13.06 13.44 -41.94
C GLY A 341 12.17 14.31 -41.04
N ASP A 342 11.96 13.97 -39.77
CA ASP A 342 11.21 14.81 -38.83
C ASP A 342 11.99 16.08 -38.46
N ARG A 343 11.45 17.24 -38.86
CA ARG A 343 12.02 18.58 -38.64
C ARG A 343 11.17 19.46 -37.71
N ARG A 344 10.27 18.88 -36.92
CA ARG A 344 9.42 19.64 -35.98
C ARG A 344 10.26 20.49 -35.03
N GLN A 345 9.88 21.76 -34.90
CA GLN A 345 10.45 22.70 -33.94
C GLN A 345 9.41 22.99 -32.85
N PRO A 346 9.50 22.32 -31.69
CA PRO A 346 8.57 22.56 -30.59
C PRO A 346 8.76 23.96 -30.00
N PRO A 347 7.74 24.51 -29.31
CA PRO A 347 7.89 25.77 -28.60
C PRO A 347 8.93 25.65 -27.47
N ASP A 348 9.72 26.71 -27.27
CA ASP A 348 10.74 26.75 -26.23
C ASP A 348 10.12 27.05 -24.87
N ILE A 349 9.64 26.01 -24.18
CA ILE A 349 9.12 26.10 -22.81
C ILE A 349 10.29 26.12 -21.82
N TYR A 350 10.56 27.28 -21.22
CA TYR A 350 11.69 27.47 -20.31
C TYR A 350 11.40 27.11 -18.86
N LEU A 351 10.15 27.31 -18.40
CA LEU A 351 9.77 27.01 -17.02
C LEU A 351 8.30 26.64 -16.94
N PHE A 352 7.99 25.65 -16.11
CA PHE A 352 6.64 25.23 -15.77
C PHE A 352 6.41 25.47 -14.28
N VAL A 353 5.55 26.43 -13.94
CA VAL A 353 5.39 26.94 -12.58
C VAL A 353 4.03 26.57 -12.03
N GLY A 354 3.98 25.83 -10.92
CA GLY A 354 2.76 25.60 -10.14
C GLY A 354 2.58 26.64 -9.03
N LEU A 355 1.34 27.07 -8.80
CA LEU A 355 0.93 27.88 -7.66
C LEU A 355 0.02 27.04 -6.74
N ASP A 356 0.58 26.53 -5.65
CA ASP A 356 -0.15 25.73 -4.65
C ASP A 356 -0.13 26.45 -3.30
N LEU A 357 -0.93 27.51 -3.22
CA LEU A 357 -0.94 28.42 -2.09
C LEU A 357 -2.04 28.07 -1.09
N ALA A 358 -1.85 28.57 0.13
CA ALA A 358 -2.77 28.53 1.26
C ALA A 358 -2.58 29.81 2.11
N SER A 359 -3.51 30.07 3.00
CA SER A 359 -3.67 31.38 3.64
C SER A 359 -2.82 31.59 4.91
N ARG A 360 -2.14 30.56 5.44
CA ARG A 360 -1.62 30.62 6.83
C ARG A 360 -0.22 31.17 7.00
N SER A 361 0.62 31.14 5.98
CA SER A 361 2.06 31.39 6.13
C SER A 361 2.66 32.05 4.88
N LYS A 362 3.96 31.82 4.65
CA LYS A 362 4.78 32.35 3.55
C LYS A 362 4.95 31.33 2.43
N VAL A 363 5.52 31.78 1.31
CA VAL A 363 5.74 30.94 0.14
C VAL A 363 7.15 30.33 0.12
N GLY A 364 7.28 29.13 -0.42
CA GLY A 364 8.55 28.46 -0.69
C GLY A 364 8.57 27.85 -2.09
N LEU A 365 9.76 27.59 -2.60
CA LEU A 365 9.97 27.03 -3.95
C LEU A 365 10.39 25.56 -3.89
N PHE A 366 9.75 24.72 -4.70
CA PHE A 366 9.99 23.28 -4.77
C PHE A 366 10.15 22.83 -6.21
N TYR A 367 11.05 21.88 -6.49
CA TYR A 367 11.21 21.26 -7.82
C TYR A 367 10.49 19.91 -7.92
N LYS A 368 10.16 19.32 -6.76
CA LYS A 368 9.39 18.08 -6.63
C LYS A 368 8.57 18.08 -5.34
N GLY A 369 7.73 17.06 -5.17
CA GLY A 369 6.98 16.76 -3.95
C GLY A 369 6.74 15.26 -3.84
N TRP A 370 5.67 14.86 -3.14
CA TRP A 370 5.49 13.46 -2.70
C TRP A 370 4.72 12.57 -3.66
N PHE A 371 4.05 13.12 -4.68
CA PHE A 371 3.22 12.33 -5.59
C PHE A 371 4.11 11.44 -6.46
N TYR A 372 5.05 12.03 -7.18
CA TYR A 372 6.02 11.23 -7.90
C TYR A 372 7.22 10.89 -7.03
N ASP A 373 7.67 11.80 -6.16
CA ASP A 373 8.85 11.62 -5.31
C ASP A 373 10.07 11.04 -6.05
N MET A 374 10.44 11.72 -7.15
CA MET A 374 11.54 11.32 -8.03
C MET A 374 12.88 11.33 -7.30
N ARG A 375 13.87 10.64 -7.87
CA ARG A 375 15.28 10.63 -7.41
C ARG A 375 15.86 12.01 -7.06
N GLU A 376 16.71 12.09 -6.05
CA GLU A 376 17.22 13.36 -5.48
C GLU A 376 18.24 14.10 -6.36
N ASP A 377 19.01 13.37 -7.17
CA ASP A 377 20.10 13.92 -7.99
C ASP A 377 19.63 14.88 -9.11
N ILE A 378 18.32 14.98 -9.37
CA ILE A 378 17.77 16.01 -10.26
C ILE A 378 17.82 17.42 -9.64
N GLN A 379 18.00 17.52 -8.31
CA GLN A 379 18.07 18.80 -7.58
C GLN A 379 19.09 19.76 -8.19
N ARG A 380 20.25 19.24 -8.62
CA ARG A 380 21.36 20.02 -9.18
C ARG A 380 20.97 20.91 -10.35
N TYR A 381 19.95 20.50 -11.11
CA TYR A 381 19.46 21.26 -12.25
C TYR A 381 18.75 22.54 -11.77
N PHE A 382 18.03 22.47 -10.66
CA PHE A 382 17.20 23.56 -10.15
C PHE A 382 17.89 24.45 -9.11
N SER A 383 19.06 24.05 -8.60
CA SER A 383 19.76 24.72 -7.49
C SER A 383 20.00 26.21 -7.73
N GLU A 384 20.43 26.60 -8.93
CA GLU A 384 20.70 28.01 -9.26
C GLU A 384 19.43 28.87 -9.26
N LEU A 385 18.29 28.31 -9.67
CA LEU A 385 17.01 29.02 -9.62
C LEU A 385 16.59 29.33 -8.18
N GLY A 386 16.72 28.37 -7.27
CA GLY A 386 16.44 28.59 -5.85
C GLY A 386 17.33 29.66 -5.23
N ARG A 387 18.63 29.65 -5.56
CA ARG A 387 19.61 30.65 -5.10
C ARG A 387 19.26 32.06 -5.59
N VAL A 388 19.02 32.22 -6.90
CA VAL A 388 18.70 33.53 -7.51
C VAL A 388 17.41 34.11 -6.94
N LEU A 389 16.34 33.30 -6.83
CA LEU A 389 15.07 33.79 -6.29
C LEU A 389 15.16 34.17 -4.80
N ARG A 390 16.00 33.49 -4.02
CA ARG A 390 16.30 33.89 -2.64
C ARG A 390 16.99 35.25 -2.57
N GLU A 391 17.97 35.50 -3.43
CA GLU A 391 18.65 36.81 -3.52
C GLU A 391 17.68 37.93 -3.91
N HIS A 392 16.70 37.65 -4.78
CA HIS A 392 15.63 38.59 -5.08
C HIS A 392 14.70 38.83 -3.88
N ALA A 393 14.37 37.79 -3.11
CA ALA A 393 13.58 37.93 -1.89
C ALA A 393 14.24 38.85 -0.85
N ASP A 394 15.58 38.81 -0.73
CA ASP A 394 16.35 39.74 0.12
C ASP A 394 16.17 41.21 -0.33
N ARG A 395 16.04 41.45 -1.63
CA ARG A 395 15.80 42.79 -2.20
C ARG A 395 14.35 43.24 -2.08
N ILE A 396 13.39 42.30 -2.06
CA ILE A 396 11.95 42.56 -1.88
C ILE A 396 11.63 42.91 -0.42
N ALA A 397 12.31 42.30 0.55
CA ALA A 397 12.03 42.43 1.97
C ALA A 397 11.95 43.90 2.47
N PRO A 398 12.89 44.81 2.13
CA PRO A 398 12.79 46.22 2.50
C PRO A 398 11.59 46.96 1.89
N VAL A 399 11.13 46.53 0.70
CA VAL A 399 10.00 47.16 0.00
C VAL A 399 8.67 46.82 0.66
N LEU A 400 8.54 45.58 1.16
CA LEU A 400 7.34 45.10 1.84
C LEU A 400 7.38 45.31 3.37
N GLY A 401 8.43 45.95 3.89
CA GLY A 401 8.56 46.26 5.33
C GLY A 401 8.70 45.01 6.22
N THR A 402 9.38 43.98 5.73
CA THR A 402 9.52 42.68 6.43
C THR A 402 10.92 42.11 6.25
N THR A 403 11.15 40.87 6.70
CA THR A 403 12.41 40.14 6.50
C THR A 403 12.25 39.10 5.39
N ALA A 404 13.33 38.81 4.65
CA ALA A 404 13.30 37.83 3.57
C ALA A 404 12.85 36.44 4.04
N SER A 405 13.27 36.04 5.24
CA SER A 405 12.89 34.79 5.91
C SER A 405 11.38 34.64 6.19
N LYS A 406 10.63 35.76 6.19
CA LYS A 406 9.16 35.78 6.32
C LYS A 406 8.44 35.84 4.97
N LEU A 407 9.16 36.07 3.87
CA LEU A 407 8.58 36.16 2.52
C LEU A 407 8.73 34.88 1.73
N PHE A 408 9.95 34.35 1.70
CA PHE A 408 10.33 33.28 0.79
C PHE A 408 11.29 32.30 1.46
N ALA A 409 11.14 31.01 1.15
CA ALA A 409 12.14 30.01 1.44
C ALA A 409 12.55 29.22 0.19
N ASP A 410 13.85 29.00 0.08
CA ASP A 410 14.41 28.09 -0.91
C ASP A 410 14.24 26.65 -0.41
N GLY A 411 13.20 25.98 -0.91
CA GLY A 411 12.94 24.57 -0.67
C GLY A 411 13.69 23.64 -1.63
N ILE A 412 14.44 24.18 -2.60
CA ILE A 412 15.25 23.38 -3.52
C ILE A 412 16.58 23.06 -2.85
N ASN A 413 17.26 24.06 -2.29
CA ASN A 413 18.57 23.89 -1.66
C ASN A 413 18.44 23.69 -0.14
N ALA A 414 19.36 22.94 0.46
CA ALA A 414 19.37 22.65 1.89
C ALA A 414 19.87 23.85 2.73
N VAL A 415 19.09 24.93 2.77
CA VAL A 415 19.41 26.14 3.53
C VAL A 415 19.20 25.88 5.03
N GLN A 416 20.18 26.26 5.86
CA GLN A 416 20.13 26.05 7.32
C GLN A 416 19.91 24.58 7.73
N GLY A 417 20.34 23.62 6.91
CA GLY A 417 20.15 22.19 7.17
C GLY A 417 18.71 21.69 7.01
N ARG A 418 17.78 22.54 6.57
CA ARG A 418 16.40 22.14 6.25
C ARG A 418 16.33 21.57 4.84
N TYR A 419 15.83 20.36 4.74
CA TYR A 419 15.59 19.67 3.47
C TYR A 419 14.14 19.91 3.00
N TRP A 420 13.84 19.73 1.70
CA TRP A 420 12.55 20.10 1.12
C TRP A 420 11.34 19.48 1.84
N ARG A 421 11.46 18.23 2.30
CA ARG A 421 10.40 17.54 3.07
C ARG A 421 10.10 18.16 4.44
N THR A 422 10.96 19.02 4.96
CA THR A 422 10.84 19.63 6.30
C THR A 422 10.14 20.98 6.30
N TYR A 423 9.85 21.54 5.12
CA TYR A 423 9.20 22.85 5.02
C TYR A 423 7.68 22.76 5.20
N ILE A 424 7.07 21.66 4.80
CA ILE A 424 5.62 21.44 4.92
C ILE A 424 5.40 20.26 5.87
N PRO A 425 4.67 20.43 6.99
CA PRO A 425 4.38 19.35 7.93
C PRO A 425 3.28 18.42 7.37
N GLY A 426 3.60 17.74 6.27
CA GLY A 426 2.68 16.90 5.51
C GLY A 426 3.33 16.36 4.23
N LYS A 427 2.51 15.73 3.39
CA LYS A 427 2.93 15.11 2.12
C LYS A 427 2.25 15.83 0.95
N PRO A 428 2.72 17.01 0.53
CA PRO A 428 2.10 17.75 -0.57
C PRO A 428 2.33 17.04 -1.92
N ALA A 429 1.36 17.16 -2.81
CA ALA A 429 1.44 16.79 -4.21
C ALA A 429 1.31 18.04 -5.07
N PHE A 430 2.25 18.29 -5.97
CA PHE A 430 2.25 19.49 -6.79
C PHE A 430 2.08 19.20 -8.29
N ASP A 431 1.29 20.03 -8.98
CA ASP A 431 1.06 19.90 -10.41
C ASP A 431 2.36 19.94 -11.24
N ALA A 432 3.31 20.81 -10.86
CA ALA A 432 4.56 20.95 -11.59
C ALA A 432 5.47 19.71 -11.50
N GLU A 433 5.24 18.80 -10.53
CA GLU A 433 5.96 17.53 -10.48
C GLU A 433 5.72 16.68 -11.72
N ALA A 434 4.52 16.74 -12.31
CA ALA A 434 4.20 16.03 -13.55
C ALA A 434 5.04 16.57 -14.73
N ALA A 435 5.28 17.88 -14.75
CA ALA A 435 6.15 18.51 -15.74
C ALA A 435 7.62 18.15 -15.51
N THR A 436 8.10 18.18 -14.26
CA THR A 436 9.44 17.71 -13.89
C THR A 436 9.64 16.25 -14.29
N LEU A 437 8.65 15.39 -14.04
CA LEU A 437 8.67 13.99 -14.48
C LEU A 437 8.79 13.87 -15.99
N ALA A 438 8.06 14.68 -16.75
CA ALA A 438 8.12 14.68 -18.21
C ALA A 438 9.45 15.23 -18.79
N GLY A 439 10.34 15.74 -17.94
CA GLY A 439 11.65 16.27 -18.31
C GLY A 439 11.70 17.79 -18.50
N ALA A 440 10.69 18.49 -18.00
CA ALA A 440 10.64 19.95 -18.00
C ALA A 440 11.25 20.56 -16.74
N TRP A 441 11.54 21.86 -16.83
CA TRP A 441 11.90 22.68 -15.68
C TRP A 441 10.64 22.99 -14.85
N GLY A 442 10.16 22.01 -14.09
CA GLY A 442 8.99 22.13 -13.24
C GLY A 442 9.34 22.64 -11.84
N VAL A 443 8.69 23.73 -11.41
CA VAL A 443 8.80 24.25 -10.04
C VAL A 443 7.44 24.64 -9.50
N THR A 444 7.27 24.58 -8.18
CA THR A 444 6.04 24.99 -7.49
C THR A 444 6.37 26.04 -6.45
N PHE A 445 5.64 27.14 -6.49
CA PHE A 445 5.52 28.06 -5.37
C PHE A 445 4.39 27.57 -4.47
N ALA A 446 4.75 27.08 -3.29
CA ALA A 446 3.80 26.52 -2.34
C ALA A 446 3.87 27.24 -1.00
N THR A 447 2.73 27.38 -0.31
CA THR A 447 2.74 27.88 1.07
C THR A 447 3.41 26.85 1.99
N ILE A 448 4.39 27.30 2.77
CA ILE A 448 5.20 26.47 3.66
C ILE A 448 4.91 26.75 5.13
N GLU A 449 5.37 25.88 6.02
CA GLU A 449 5.10 25.95 7.47
C GLU A 449 3.59 25.94 7.75
N ASP A 450 2.83 25.30 6.85
CA ASP A 450 1.38 25.17 6.90
C ASP A 450 0.96 23.71 6.82
N ALA A 451 0.28 23.24 7.85
CA ALA A 451 -0.29 21.90 7.90
C ALA A 451 -1.58 21.77 7.07
N ARG A 452 -2.11 22.85 6.47
CA ARG A 452 -3.40 22.97 5.77
C ARG A 452 -4.53 22.22 6.49
N PRO A 453 -4.83 22.59 7.75
CA PRO A 453 -5.61 21.75 8.65
C PRO A 453 -7.08 21.60 8.26
N LEU A 454 -7.65 22.45 7.40
CA LEU A 454 -9.06 22.37 7.01
C LEU A 454 -9.27 21.80 5.61
N VAL A 455 -8.22 21.69 4.79
CA VAL A 455 -8.29 21.05 3.46
C VAL A 455 -8.79 19.62 3.61
N ASP A 456 -9.62 19.16 2.66
CA ASP A 456 -10.30 17.85 2.69
C ASP A 456 -11.43 17.72 3.72
N THR A 457 -11.92 18.85 4.25
CA THR A 457 -13.03 18.89 5.20
C THR A 457 -14.16 19.81 4.72
N PRO A 458 -15.41 19.56 5.12
CA PRO A 458 -16.52 20.50 4.87
C PRO A 458 -16.33 21.89 5.49
N LEU A 459 -15.39 22.05 6.43
CA LEU A 459 -15.14 23.29 7.18
C LEU A 459 -14.10 24.21 6.50
N ASP A 460 -13.60 23.86 5.30
CA ASP A 460 -12.74 24.73 4.48
C ASP A 460 -13.54 25.89 3.85
N THR A 461 -13.98 26.83 4.69
CA THR A 461 -14.81 27.99 4.32
C THR A 461 -14.02 29.30 4.34
N PHE A 462 -14.57 30.32 3.67
CA PHE A 462 -13.91 31.63 3.50
C PHE A 462 -13.54 32.29 4.83
N GLU A 463 -14.36 32.12 5.87
CA GLU A 463 -14.18 32.72 7.20
C GLU A 463 -12.91 32.23 7.90
N ASN A 464 -12.41 31.05 7.49
CA ASN A 464 -11.21 30.43 8.05
C ASN A 464 -9.92 30.81 7.30
N CYS A 465 -10.01 31.61 6.23
CA CYS A 465 -8.87 32.04 5.44
C CYS A 465 -8.29 33.39 5.90
N ASN A 466 -6.97 33.50 5.97
CA ASN A 466 -6.27 34.76 6.19
C ASN A 466 -5.86 35.41 4.86
N ILE A 467 -6.68 36.35 4.39
CA ILE A 467 -6.46 37.01 3.08
C ILE A 467 -5.22 37.91 3.07
N ALA A 468 -4.87 38.54 4.19
CA ALA A 468 -3.70 39.42 4.28
C ALA A 468 -2.39 38.66 3.97
N ASN A 469 -2.29 37.41 4.43
CA ASN A 469 -1.16 36.54 4.10
C ASN A 469 -1.15 36.15 2.62
N ILE A 470 -2.30 35.87 2.02
CA ILE A 470 -2.39 35.59 0.57
C ILE A 470 -1.96 36.83 -0.23
N ALA A 471 -2.37 38.02 0.19
CA ALA A 471 -1.93 39.27 -0.44
C ALA A 471 -0.42 39.49 -0.32
N LEU A 472 0.17 39.19 0.84
CA LEU A 472 1.63 39.25 1.03
C LEU A 472 2.38 38.25 0.13
N GLN A 473 1.89 37.01 0.05
CA GLN A 473 2.43 35.99 -0.85
C GLN A 473 2.30 36.43 -2.32
N THR A 474 1.14 36.95 -2.72
CA THR A 474 0.89 37.45 -4.09
C THR A 474 1.80 38.62 -4.45
N ARG A 475 2.01 39.58 -3.54
CA ARG A 475 2.96 40.70 -3.73
C ARG A 475 4.40 40.20 -3.90
N THR A 476 4.78 39.20 -3.11
CA THR A 476 6.11 38.56 -3.22
C THR A 476 6.26 37.88 -4.57
N LEU A 477 5.28 37.07 -4.97
CA LEU A 477 5.28 36.37 -6.26
C LEU A 477 5.26 37.35 -7.44
N ALA A 478 4.51 38.44 -7.36
CA ALA A 478 4.52 39.48 -8.39
C ALA A 478 5.93 40.03 -8.66
N CYS A 479 6.71 40.26 -7.60
CA CYS A 479 8.09 40.74 -7.72
C CYS A 479 9.06 39.65 -8.21
N LEU A 480 8.91 38.41 -7.75
CA LEU A 480 9.74 37.28 -8.19
C LEU A 480 9.48 36.92 -9.66
N PHE A 481 8.21 36.95 -10.08
CA PHE A 481 7.82 36.70 -11.47
C PHE A 481 8.31 37.80 -12.41
N ASP A 482 8.41 39.07 -11.97
CA ASP A 482 8.99 40.13 -12.79
C ASP A 482 10.41 39.76 -13.26
N HIS A 483 11.20 39.09 -12.42
CA HIS A 483 12.53 38.57 -12.79
C HIS A 483 12.45 37.34 -13.71
N ILE A 484 11.61 36.36 -13.39
CA ILE A 484 11.42 35.17 -14.24
C ILE A 484 10.99 35.57 -15.66
N LEU A 485 10.18 36.62 -15.78
CA LEU A 485 9.55 37.01 -17.03
C LEU A 485 10.34 38.04 -17.85
N ASN A 486 11.27 38.78 -17.24
CA ASN A 486 11.99 39.87 -17.93
C ASN A 486 13.53 39.73 -17.92
N ASP A 487 14.13 39.01 -16.98
CA ASP A 487 15.59 38.94 -16.90
C ASP A 487 16.17 38.12 -18.07
N THR A 488 17.31 38.52 -18.62
CA THR A 488 18.00 37.77 -19.69
C THR A 488 18.54 36.44 -19.18
N ASN A 489 18.63 35.43 -20.04
CA ASN A 489 19.33 34.17 -19.76
C ASN A 489 20.77 34.13 -20.31
N GLU A 490 21.18 35.15 -21.08
CA GLU A 490 22.53 35.29 -21.65
C GLU A 490 23.61 35.27 -20.55
N ARG A 491 24.73 34.58 -20.83
CA ARG A 491 25.87 34.49 -19.89
C ARG A 491 26.76 35.72 -20.04
N GLY A 492 27.27 36.24 -18.92
CA GLY A 492 28.24 37.37 -18.91
C GLY A 492 27.62 38.77 -18.84
N THR A 493 26.30 38.88 -18.69
CA THR A 493 25.61 40.17 -18.49
C THR A 493 25.72 40.65 -17.04
N THR A 494 25.81 41.97 -16.84
CA THR A 494 26.06 42.64 -15.55
C THR A 494 24.82 42.87 -14.68
N GLY A 495 23.65 42.36 -15.09
CA GLY A 495 22.36 42.55 -14.40
C GLY A 495 21.74 41.25 -13.83
N PRO A 496 20.54 41.35 -13.22
CA PRO A 496 19.72 40.19 -12.87
C PRO A 496 19.58 39.21 -14.04
N ARG A 497 19.71 37.91 -13.76
CA ARG A 497 19.77 36.86 -14.77
C ARG A 497 18.78 35.75 -14.44
N PHE A 498 18.04 35.31 -15.46
CA PHE A 498 17.26 34.08 -15.41
C PHE A 498 18.20 32.87 -15.60
N PRO A 499 18.33 31.97 -14.61
CA PRO A 499 19.42 30.98 -14.60
C PRO A 499 19.23 29.80 -15.55
N ILE A 500 18.04 29.64 -16.17
CA ILE A 500 17.76 28.56 -17.13
C ILE A 500 18.09 29.06 -18.55
N ASP A 501 19.12 28.48 -19.15
CA ASP A 501 19.61 28.81 -20.50
C ASP A 501 19.04 27.90 -21.59
N GLU A 502 18.70 26.65 -21.27
CA GLU A 502 18.11 25.69 -22.20
C GLU A 502 16.61 25.43 -21.93
N PRO A 503 15.79 25.30 -22.99
CA PRO A 503 14.38 24.95 -22.84
C PRO A 503 14.19 23.50 -22.36
N SER A 504 13.00 23.23 -21.83
CA SER A 504 12.57 21.92 -21.35
C SER A 504 12.65 20.83 -22.43
N GLN A 505 13.05 19.62 -22.03
CA GLN A 505 13.16 18.46 -22.91
C GLN A 505 12.10 17.41 -22.58
N TRP A 506 10.94 17.52 -23.24
CA TRP A 506 9.78 16.67 -23.03
C TRP A 506 9.96 15.30 -23.69
N ALA A 507 9.76 14.20 -22.96
CA ALA A 507 9.77 12.85 -23.54
C ALA A 507 9.01 11.82 -22.69
N ARG A 508 8.53 10.74 -23.34
CA ARG A 508 7.94 9.58 -22.66
C ARG A 508 8.94 8.78 -21.83
N LEU A 509 10.19 8.71 -22.28
CA LEU A 509 11.25 7.96 -21.59
C LEU A 509 12.59 8.74 -21.66
N ARG A 510 13.27 8.88 -20.53
CA ARG A 510 14.60 9.49 -20.42
C ARG A 510 15.46 8.71 -19.42
N LEU A 511 16.77 9.02 -19.39
CA LEU A 511 17.70 8.47 -18.39
C LEU A 511 17.34 8.87 -16.95
N GLN A 512 16.78 10.08 -16.77
CA GLN A 512 16.29 10.60 -15.50
C GLN A 512 14.87 11.14 -15.74
N GLY A 513 13.85 10.32 -15.44
CA GLY A 513 12.44 10.66 -15.66
C GLY A 513 11.84 10.16 -16.99
N GLY A 514 10.65 10.66 -17.29
CA GLY A 514 9.86 10.36 -18.49
C GLY A 514 8.36 10.35 -18.17
N PHE A 515 7.53 10.72 -19.14
CA PHE A 515 6.08 10.76 -19.00
C PHE A 515 5.44 9.51 -19.64
N GLY A 516 5.41 8.41 -18.88
CA GLY A 516 4.95 7.11 -19.37
C GLY A 516 3.42 7.02 -19.51
N ARG A 517 2.98 6.13 -20.39
CA ARG A 517 1.58 5.78 -20.60
C ARG A 517 1.37 4.29 -20.30
N LEU A 518 0.31 3.98 -19.56
CA LEU A 518 -0.08 2.63 -19.19
C LEU A 518 -1.52 2.40 -19.61
N HIS A 519 -1.73 1.46 -20.53
CA HIS A 519 -3.06 1.11 -21.00
C HIS A 519 -3.25 -0.40 -21.06
N GLY A 520 -4.48 -0.83 -21.27
CA GLY A 520 -4.85 -2.23 -21.37
C GLY A 520 -6.33 -2.41 -21.17
N ASN A 521 -6.78 -3.66 -21.12
CA ASN A 521 -8.19 -4.00 -20.99
C ASN A 521 -8.44 -4.76 -19.69
N VAL A 522 -9.66 -4.68 -19.18
CA VAL A 522 -10.13 -5.51 -18.07
C VAL A 522 -10.85 -6.73 -18.65
N TYR A 523 -10.24 -7.90 -18.48
CA TYR A 523 -10.74 -9.15 -19.03
C TYR A 523 -11.13 -10.14 -17.95
N LEU A 524 -12.10 -10.96 -18.32
CA LEU A 524 -12.47 -12.17 -17.63
C LEU A 524 -11.89 -13.38 -18.37
N PHE A 525 -11.35 -14.33 -17.62
CA PHE A 525 -11.06 -15.68 -18.08
C PHE A 525 -12.31 -16.56 -17.98
N ASP A 526 -12.84 -16.99 -19.13
CA ASP A 526 -13.96 -17.94 -19.22
C ASP A 526 -13.48 -19.21 -19.95
N PRO A 527 -13.26 -20.33 -19.22
CA PRO A 527 -12.70 -21.55 -19.81
C PRO A 527 -13.64 -22.20 -20.83
N ASN A 528 -14.94 -21.86 -20.84
CA ASN A 528 -15.90 -22.38 -21.81
C ASN A 528 -15.84 -21.64 -23.15
N LYS A 529 -15.25 -20.44 -23.18
CA LYS A 529 -15.16 -19.61 -24.39
C LYS A 529 -13.77 -19.61 -25.01
N SER A 530 -12.71 -19.55 -24.19
CA SER A 530 -11.35 -19.33 -24.67
C SER A 530 -10.31 -19.88 -23.69
N PHE A 531 -9.15 -20.27 -24.22
CA PHE A 531 -7.97 -20.62 -23.43
C PHE A 531 -7.16 -19.39 -22.96
N LEU A 532 -7.43 -18.22 -23.54
CA LEU A 532 -6.88 -16.92 -23.10
C LEU A 532 -7.98 -16.03 -22.53
N PRO A 533 -7.69 -15.22 -21.50
CA PRO A 533 -8.62 -14.22 -21.01
C PRO A 533 -8.89 -13.15 -22.09
N ASN A 534 -10.14 -13.08 -22.57
CA ASN A 534 -10.52 -12.17 -23.65
C ASN A 534 -11.97 -11.65 -23.56
N THR A 535 -12.69 -11.97 -22.48
CA THR A 535 -14.07 -11.49 -22.30
C THR A 535 -14.03 -10.13 -21.58
N PRO A 536 -14.39 -9.02 -22.22
CA PRO A 536 -14.32 -7.70 -21.60
C PRO A 536 -15.35 -7.54 -20.47
N ILE A 537 -14.93 -6.95 -19.36
CA ILE A 537 -15.82 -6.58 -18.24
C ILE A 537 -15.95 -5.06 -18.18
N ASN A 538 -16.91 -4.55 -18.95
CA ASN A 538 -17.22 -3.13 -19.04
C ASN A 538 -17.76 -2.57 -17.72
N GLY A 539 -17.59 -1.26 -17.49
CA GLY A 539 -17.99 -0.63 -16.22
C GLY A 539 -17.06 -0.92 -15.05
N SER A 540 -16.02 -1.75 -15.24
CA SER A 540 -14.96 -1.95 -14.26
C SER A 540 -14.21 -0.66 -13.97
N ILE A 541 -13.73 -0.53 -12.74
CA ILE A 541 -12.94 0.59 -12.26
C ILE A 541 -11.50 0.10 -12.17
N ALA A 542 -10.69 0.52 -13.14
CA ALA A 542 -9.25 0.29 -13.14
C ALA A 542 -8.57 1.29 -12.19
N VAL A 543 -7.51 0.83 -11.52
CA VAL A 543 -6.78 1.57 -10.51
C VAL A 543 -5.28 1.34 -10.67
N VAL A 544 -4.50 2.42 -10.74
CA VAL A 544 -3.06 2.39 -10.45
C VAL A 544 -2.89 2.80 -8.99
N ARG A 545 -2.43 1.86 -8.16
CA ARG A 545 -2.29 2.09 -6.73
C ARG A 545 -1.08 2.96 -6.43
N HIS A 546 -1.28 3.88 -5.51
CA HIS A 546 -0.21 4.68 -4.91
C HIS A 546 0.09 4.14 -3.51
N TRP A 547 1.36 4.21 -3.09
CA TRP A 547 1.78 3.80 -1.74
C TRP A 547 1.32 4.76 -0.63
N ILE A 548 0.65 5.85 -0.98
CA ILE A 548 0.09 6.86 -0.06
C ILE A 548 -1.35 7.08 -0.51
N LYS A 549 -2.33 6.84 0.36
CA LYS A 549 -3.75 7.01 0.00
C LYS A 549 -4.13 8.46 -0.30
N THR A 550 -3.52 9.41 0.41
CA THR A 550 -3.78 10.84 0.25
C THR A 550 -2.57 11.72 0.56
N LEU A 551 -2.39 12.76 -0.23
CA LEU A 551 -1.28 13.71 -0.20
C LEU A 551 -1.82 15.11 0.10
N MET A 552 -2.19 15.35 1.36
CA MET A 552 -2.81 16.60 1.83
C MET A 552 -4.10 16.95 1.06
N GLY A 553 -4.95 15.96 0.83
CA GLY A 553 -6.20 16.08 0.08
C GLY A 553 -6.14 15.41 -1.29
N VAL A 554 -5.01 15.46 -2.00
CA VAL A 554 -4.88 14.78 -3.31
C VAL A 554 -5.01 13.28 -3.12
N ARG A 555 -5.94 12.64 -3.82
CA ARG A 555 -6.09 11.18 -3.80
C ARG A 555 -4.94 10.58 -4.59
N GLY A 556 -4.16 9.68 -3.97
CA GLY A 556 -2.94 9.16 -4.59
C GLY A 556 -3.21 8.19 -5.73
N ASN A 557 -4.25 7.37 -5.61
CA ASN A 557 -4.59 6.35 -6.61
C ASN A 557 -5.15 7.00 -7.89
N MET A 558 -4.63 6.61 -9.05
CA MET A 558 -5.23 6.98 -10.34
C MET A 558 -6.39 6.02 -10.61
N ILE A 559 -7.58 6.54 -10.92
CA ILE A 559 -8.81 5.75 -11.05
C ILE A 559 -9.51 6.09 -12.36
N GLN A 560 -9.87 5.07 -13.12
CA GLN A 560 -10.61 5.23 -14.38
C GLN A 560 -11.65 4.13 -14.54
N ILE A 561 -12.90 4.51 -14.83
CA ILE A 561 -13.93 3.59 -15.31
C ILE A 561 -13.58 3.18 -16.74
N VAL A 562 -13.65 1.90 -17.05
CA VAL A 562 -13.46 1.40 -18.42
C VAL A 562 -14.79 1.39 -19.17
N ASP A 563 -14.76 1.73 -20.46
CA ASP A 563 -15.97 1.78 -21.29
C ASP A 563 -15.92 0.84 -22.48
N ASP A 564 -17.09 0.74 -23.12
CA ASP A 564 -17.38 -0.07 -24.30
C ASP A 564 -17.57 0.81 -25.54
N SER A 565 -16.97 2.00 -25.57
CA SER A 565 -17.29 2.97 -26.62
C SER A 565 -16.79 2.54 -28.00
N SER A 566 -15.94 1.51 -28.08
CA SER A 566 -15.45 0.96 -29.33
C SER A 566 -16.19 -0.31 -29.76
N PRO A 567 -16.61 -0.41 -31.04
CA PRO A 567 -17.11 -1.66 -31.61
C PRO A 567 -16.00 -2.71 -31.81
N VAL A 568 -14.73 -2.37 -31.58
CA VAL A 568 -13.58 -3.27 -31.73
C VAL A 568 -13.35 -4.02 -30.41
N PRO A 569 -13.39 -5.36 -30.36
CA PRO A 569 -13.27 -6.13 -29.11
C PRO A 569 -12.01 -5.81 -28.28
N HIS A 570 -10.87 -5.60 -28.94
CA HIS A 570 -9.61 -5.23 -28.27
C HIS A 570 -9.58 -3.80 -27.73
N GLU A 571 -10.58 -2.98 -28.04
CA GLU A 571 -10.74 -1.63 -27.53
C GLU A 571 -11.86 -1.51 -26.49
N GLN A 572 -12.57 -2.62 -26.21
CA GLN A 572 -13.59 -2.71 -25.16
C GLN A 572 -12.95 -2.87 -23.78
N ALA A 573 -13.62 -2.38 -22.74
CA ALA A 573 -13.15 -2.39 -21.36
C ALA A 573 -11.71 -1.82 -21.19
N ARG A 574 -11.35 -0.82 -22.00
CA ARG A 574 -10.00 -0.25 -22.03
C ARG A 574 -9.80 0.83 -20.96
N PHE A 575 -8.68 0.75 -20.24
CA PHE A 575 -8.15 1.83 -19.40
C PHE A 575 -6.92 2.48 -20.06
N ASN A 576 -6.65 3.73 -19.71
CA ASN A 576 -5.54 4.51 -20.23
C ASN A 576 -5.05 5.56 -19.21
N PHE A 577 -4.07 5.17 -18.39
CA PHE A 577 -3.41 6.06 -17.46
C PHE A 577 -2.21 6.74 -18.09
N VAL A 578 -2.14 8.05 -17.92
CA VAL A 578 -1.05 8.90 -18.46
C VAL A 578 -0.26 9.51 -17.31
N GLY A 579 1.02 9.79 -17.53
CA GLY A 579 1.91 10.31 -16.51
C GLY A 579 2.33 9.26 -15.48
N ILE A 580 2.49 8.02 -15.92
CA ILE A 580 3.07 6.96 -15.10
C ILE A 580 4.60 7.08 -15.15
N PRO A 581 5.30 7.15 -14.01
CA PRO A 581 6.73 7.36 -14.01
C PRO A 581 7.46 6.07 -14.46
N PRO A 582 8.38 6.16 -15.44
CA PRO A 582 9.22 5.04 -15.83
C PRO A 582 10.21 4.70 -14.71
N ILE A 583 10.77 3.49 -14.73
CA ILE A 583 11.74 3.03 -13.72
C ILE A 583 12.98 3.94 -13.61
N THR A 584 13.30 4.69 -14.66
CA THR A 584 14.40 5.66 -14.71
C THR A 584 14.17 6.87 -13.80
N ALA A 585 12.92 7.18 -13.44
CA ALA A 585 12.57 8.20 -12.44
C ALA A 585 13.04 7.83 -11.01
N TYR A 586 13.30 6.54 -10.77
CA TYR A 586 13.60 5.97 -9.45
C TYR A 586 14.90 5.15 -9.41
N GLY A 587 15.82 5.36 -10.35
CA GLY A 587 17.08 4.60 -10.35
C GLY A 587 16.90 3.10 -10.59
N TRP A 588 15.92 2.70 -11.42
CA TRP A 588 15.67 1.33 -11.88
C TRP A 588 15.05 0.36 -10.85
N ASN A 589 14.46 0.87 -9.77
CA ASN A 589 14.06 0.03 -8.63
C ASN A 589 12.61 0.25 -8.13
N ARG A 590 11.66 0.57 -9.01
CA ARG A 590 10.26 0.80 -8.59
C ARG A 590 9.23 0.11 -9.47
N THR A 591 8.30 -0.57 -8.82
CA THR A 591 7.10 -1.19 -9.42
C THR A 591 5.84 -0.38 -9.13
N PHE A 592 4.78 -0.64 -9.89
CA PHE A 592 3.43 -0.13 -9.66
C PHE A 592 2.46 -1.29 -9.55
N ASP A 593 1.50 -1.20 -8.63
CA ASP A 593 0.41 -2.15 -8.54
C ASP A 593 -0.80 -1.64 -9.31
N ILE A 594 -1.35 -2.49 -10.17
CA ILE A 594 -2.59 -2.25 -10.88
C ILE A 594 -3.68 -3.20 -10.39
N ALA A 595 -4.92 -2.73 -10.41
CA ALA A 595 -6.08 -3.53 -10.04
C ALA A 595 -7.31 -3.05 -10.81
N ALA A 596 -8.30 -3.92 -10.98
CA ALA A 596 -9.60 -3.56 -11.54
C ALA A 596 -10.71 -4.21 -10.72
N PHE A 597 -11.79 -3.47 -10.49
CA PHE A 597 -12.96 -3.94 -9.75
C PHE A 597 -14.22 -3.62 -10.52
N HIS A 598 -15.14 -4.56 -10.62
CA HIS A 598 -16.50 -4.25 -11.03
C HIS A 598 -17.37 -4.12 -9.78
N LEU A 599 -18.26 -3.13 -9.79
CA LEU A 599 -19.24 -2.92 -8.74
C LEU A 599 -20.61 -3.20 -9.32
N ASN A 600 -21.40 -4.01 -8.63
CA ASN A 600 -22.78 -4.23 -9.00
C ASN A 600 -23.54 -2.88 -8.97
N PRO A 601 -24.15 -2.43 -10.09
CA PRO A 601 -24.80 -1.12 -10.16
C PRO A 601 -25.98 -0.92 -9.20
N GLU A 602 -26.64 -2.00 -8.80
CA GLU A 602 -27.79 -1.96 -7.90
C GLU A 602 -27.36 -1.96 -6.43
N THR A 603 -26.45 -2.86 -6.05
CA THR A 603 -26.07 -3.06 -4.64
C THR A 603 -24.82 -2.28 -4.23
N GLY A 604 -23.98 -1.91 -5.19
CA GLY A 604 -22.66 -1.30 -4.98
C GLY A 604 -21.60 -2.29 -4.49
N ALA A 605 -21.95 -3.57 -4.28
CA ALA A 605 -21.02 -4.61 -3.84
C ALA A 605 -20.01 -4.94 -4.95
N ILE A 606 -18.81 -5.37 -4.56
CA ILE A 606 -17.80 -5.84 -5.51
C ILE A 606 -18.19 -7.25 -5.95
N ASP A 607 -18.47 -7.41 -7.24
CA ASP A 607 -18.80 -8.69 -7.87
C ASP A 607 -17.65 -9.21 -8.74
N TYR A 608 -16.70 -8.37 -9.16
CA TYR A 608 -15.44 -8.79 -9.77
C TYR A 608 -14.23 -8.09 -9.15
N ALA A 609 -13.15 -8.85 -8.94
CA ALA A 609 -11.89 -8.36 -8.40
C ALA A 609 -10.71 -9.01 -9.15
N PRO A 610 -9.47 -8.48 -9.00
CA PRO A 610 -8.30 -9.04 -9.67
C PRO A 610 -8.06 -10.50 -9.26
N ASP A 611 -7.83 -11.37 -10.23
CA ASP A 611 -7.51 -12.77 -10.01
C ASP A 611 -6.01 -12.91 -9.73
N MET A 612 -5.66 -13.41 -8.54
CA MET A 612 -4.30 -13.77 -8.14
C MET A 612 -3.97 -15.25 -8.39
N GLY A 613 -4.94 -16.02 -8.89
CA GLY A 613 -4.76 -17.41 -9.26
C GLY A 613 -3.90 -17.62 -10.50
N ILE A 614 -3.84 -18.88 -10.93
CA ILE A 614 -2.95 -19.32 -12.01
C ILE A 614 -3.22 -18.58 -13.32
N GLN A 615 -4.49 -18.39 -13.69
CA GLN A 615 -4.88 -17.74 -14.96
C GLN A 615 -4.92 -16.20 -14.88
N GLY A 616 -4.70 -15.65 -13.69
CA GLY A 616 -4.65 -14.21 -13.43
C GLY A 616 -3.21 -13.73 -13.22
N ALA A 617 -2.90 -13.24 -12.03
CA ALA A 617 -1.65 -12.55 -11.69
C ALA A 617 -0.38 -13.39 -11.90
N HIS A 618 -0.49 -14.73 -11.93
CA HIS A 618 0.67 -15.59 -12.18
C HIS A 618 1.17 -15.50 -13.63
N TYR A 619 0.26 -15.38 -14.61
CA TYR A 619 0.60 -15.13 -16.02
C TYR A 619 0.58 -13.66 -16.42
N TYR A 620 -0.29 -12.86 -15.79
CA TYR A 620 -0.49 -11.44 -16.05
C TYR A 620 -0.25 -10.63 -14.77
N PRO A 621 1.01 -10.35 -14.42
CA PRO A 621 1.35 -9.74 -13.14
C PRO A 621 0.64 -8.40 -12.90
N LEU A 622 0.01 -8.28 -11.73
CA LEU A 622 -0.60 -7.04 -11.25
C LEU A 622 0.44 -6.03 -10.75
N THR A 623 1.66 -6.47 -10.48
CA THR A 623 2.80 -5.61 -10.13
C THR A 623 3.70 -5.45 -11.35
N ILE A 624 3.80 -4.24 -11.88
CA ILE A 624 4.44 -3.96 -13.17
C ILE A 624 5.65 -3.02 -13.05
N TYR A 625 6.61 -3.20 -13.96
CA TYR A 625 7.68 -2.23 -14.22
C TYR A 625 7.36 -1.40 -15.47
N MET A 626 7.57 -0.09 -15.39
CA MET A 626 7.51 0.80 -16.56
C MET A 626 8.90 0.92 -17.22
N THR A 627 9.27 -0.11 -17.97
CA THR A 627 10.55 -0.19 -18.72
C THR A 627 10.53 0.56 -20.05
N VAL A 628 9.34 0.87 -20.55
CA VAL A 628 9.08 1.55 -21.84
C VAL A 628 8.19 2.76 -21.61
N GLY A 629 8.22 3.72 -22.54
CA GLY A 629 7.42 4.94 -22.45
C GLY A 629 5.92 4.74 -22.68
N ASP A 630 5.54 3.65 -23.35
CA ASP A 630 4.15 3.23 -23.55
C ASP A 630 4.06 1.73 -23.28
N LYS A 631 3.21 1.32 -22.33
CA LYS A 631 3.10 -0.06 -21.86
C LYS A 631 1.65 -0.53 -21.90
N GLU A 632 1.46 -1.68 -22.53
CA GLU A 632 0.19 -2.39 -22.55
C GLU A 632 0.21 -3.59 -21.61
N THR A 633 -0.81 -3.72 -20.76
CA THR A 633 -0.98 -4.90 -19.89
C THR A 633 -2.46 -5.09 -19.51
N PRO A 634 -3.05 -6.28 -19.73
CA PRO A 634 -4.42 -6.53 -19.32
C PRO A 634 -4.51 -6.74 -17.81
N ILE A 635 -5.68 -6.50 -17.23
CA ILE A 635 -6.01 -6.86 -15.85
C ILE A 635 -7.05 -7.98 -15.89
N ILE A 636 -6.71 -9.14 -15.35
CA ILE A 636 -7.60 -10.29 -15.30
C ILE A 636 -8.41 -10.26 -14.01
N VAL A 637 -9.73 -10.32 -14.14
CA VAL A 637 -10.67 -10.34 -13.01
C VAL A 637 -11.50 -11.62 -12.99
N PHE A 638 -11.98 -11.98 -11.81
CA PHE A 638 -12.87 -13.13 -11.60
C PHE A 638 -14.08 -12.74 -10.77
N ARG A 639 -15.16 -13.54 -10.83
CA ARG A 639 -16.40 -13.28 -10.10
C ARG A 639 -16.22 -13.69 -8.66
N CYS A 640 -16.48 -12.75 -7.76
CA CYS A 640 -16.09 -12.89 -6.36
C CYS A 640 -17.12 -12.30 -5.41
N VAL A 641 -16.96 -12.64 -4.13
CA VAL A 641 -17.56 -11.96 -2.99
C VAL A 641 -16.42 -11.48 -2.08
N ALA A 642 -16.54 -10.23 -1.62
CA ALA A 642 -15.58 -9.62 -0.72
C ALA A 642 -15.86 -10.01 0.74
N THR A 643 -14.83 -10.44 1.47
CA THR A 643 -14.88 -10.75 2.90
C THR A 643 -13.82 -9.93 3.64
N SER A 644 -14.24 -9.11 4.60
CA SER A 644 -13.34 -8.23 5.37
C SER A 644 -12.85 -8.91 6.65
N ILE A 645 -11.59 -8.70 7.01
CA ILE A 645 -10.98 -9.18 8.28
C ILE A 645 -10.26 -8.04 9.00
N TYR A 646 -10.35 -7.99 10.33
CA TYR A 646 -9.84 -6.89 11.17
C TYR A 646 -8.75 -7.39 12.15
N ASP A 647 -8.23 -6.47 12.97
CA ASP A 647 -7.27 -6.77 14.05
C ASP A 647 -5.96 -7.41 13.54
N LEU A 648 -5.42 -6.90 12.42
CA LEU A 648 -4.23 -7.47 11.75
C LEU A 648 -2.89 -7.05 12.37
N VAL A 649 -2.84 -6.87 13.69
CA VAL A 649 -1.64 -6.53 14.45
C VAL A 649 -1.27 -7.68 15.36
N ASP A 650 -0.04 -8.19 15.26
CA ASP A 650 0.45 -9.27 16.12
C ASP A 650 0.49 -8.83 17.59
N PRO A 651 -0.24 -9.49 18.51
CA PRO A 651 -0.25 -9.13 19.93
C PRO A 651 1.12 -9.33 20.62
N GLN A 652 2.04 -10.09 20.03
CA GLN A 652 3.36 -10.34 20.64
C GLN A 652 4.38 -9.22 20.35
N THR A 653 4.34 -8.65 19.15
CA THR A 653 5.35 -7.66 18.71
C THR A 653 4.76 -6.29 18.39
N LEU A 654 3.43 -6.16 18.40
CA LEU A 654 2.71 -4.95 18.02
C LEU A 654 2.98 -4.49 16.58
N ALA A 655 3.45 -5.41 15.73
CA ALA A 655 3.71 -5.16 14.31
C ALA A 655 2.54 -5.62 13.44
N PRO A 656 2.24 -4.93 12.33
CA PRO A 656 1.22 -5.37 11.40
C PRO A 656 1.60 -6.70 10.73
N LEU A 657 0.60 -7.57 10.54
CA LEU A 657 0.70 -8.79 9.75
C LEU A 657 0.77 -8.43 8.27
N THR A 658 1.76 -8.95 7.55
CA THR A 658 2.04 -8.53 6.17
C THR A 658 2.17 -9.64 5.15
N SER A 659 2.22 -10.89 5.59
CA SER A 659 2.00 -12.03 4.70
C SER A 659 0.59 -12.53 4.90
N ILE A 660 -0.09 -12.82 3.79
CA ILE A 660 -1.38 -13.51 3.77
C ILE A 660 -1.30 -14.66 2.78
N ASN A 661 -1.75 -15.83 3.20
CA ASN A 661 -1.96 -16.99 2.35
C ASN A 661 -3.40 -17.44 2.53
N ILE A 662 -4.06 -17.70 1.40
CA ILE A 662 -5.43 -18.17 1.35
C ILE A 662 -5.41 -19.62 0.88
N TYR A 663 -6.18 -20.45 1.54
CA TYR A 663 -6.34 -21.86 1.21
C TYR A 663 -7.82 -22.19 1.00
N ASP A 664 -8.08 -23.08 0.06
CA ASP A 664 -9.39 -23.67 -0.16
C ASP A 664 -9.72 -24.64 0.99
N GLY A 665 -10.95 -24.52 1.52
CA GLY A 665 -11.37 -25.23 2.72
C GLY A 665 -11.45 -26.75 2.57
N ASP A 666 -11.72 -27.24 1.37
CA ASP A 666 -11.94 -28.66 1.10
C ASP A 666 -10.63 -29.37 0.68
N THR A 667 -9.80 -28.70 -0.12
CA THR A 667 -8.55 -29.28 -0.63
C THR A 667 -7.32 -28.94 0.22
N ASN A 668 -7.41 -27.93 1.10
CA ASN A 668 -6.27 -27.32 1.80
C ASN A 668 -5.15 -26.79 0.87
N GLY A 669 -5.43 -26.69 -0.44
CA GLY A 669 -4.53 -26.13 -1.45
C GLY A 669 -4.80 -24.64 -1.66
N GLU A 670 -3.98 -24.00 -2.50
CA GLU A 670 -4.27 -22.64 -2.97
C GLU A 670 -5.53 -22.65 -3.86
N PRO A 671 -6.51 -21.74 -3.65
CA PRO A 671 -7.69 -21.68 -4.51
C PRO A 671 -7.30 -21.40 -5.96
N ARG A 672 -8.08 -21.94 -6.90
CA ARG A 672 -7.83 -21.70 -8.34
C ARG A 672 -7.98 -20.24 -8.74
N MET A 673 -8.93 -19.54 -8.11
CA MET A 673 -9.24 -18.13 -8.30
C MET A 673 -9.46 -17.51 -6.93
N TYR A 674 -8.70 -16.47 -6.64
CA TYR A 674 -8.81 -15.71 -5.41
C TYR A 674 -8.13 -14.36 -5.57
N GLY A 675 -8.36 -13.46 -4.64
CA GLY A 675 -7.59 -12.23 -4.54
C GLY A 675 -7.61 -11.72 -3.11
N TYR A 676 -6.75 -10.76 -2.81
CA TYR A 676 -6.85 -10.01 -1.57
C TYR A 676 -6.27 -8.61 -1.75
N MET A 677 -6.61 -7.72 -0.82
CA MET A 677 -5.95 -6.44 -0.71
C MET A 677 -5.69 -6.07 0.74
N MET A 678 -4.49 -5.55 0.96
CA MET A 678 -4.01 -5.04 2.24
C MET A 678 -3.50 -3.61 2.06
N THR A 679 -3.55 -2.83 3.15
CA THR A 679 -2.96 -1.50 3.17
C THR A 679 -1.42 -1.61 3.12
N PRO A 680 -0.72 -0.75 2.36
CA PRO A 680 0.74 -0.72 2.34
C PRO A 680 1.36 -0.52 3.74
N LYS A 681 2.35 -1.34 4.10
CA LYS A 681 2.94 -1.47 5.44
C LYS A 681 3.69 -0.22 5.94
N ASP A 682 4.34 0.51 5.05
CA ASP A 682 5.36 1.49 5.41
C ASP A 682 5.06 2.86 4.81
N VAL A 683 4.00 3.52 5.28
CA VAL A 683 3.77 4.93 4.93
C VAL A 683 4.68 5.78 5.81
N PRO A 684 5.76 6.39 5.29
CA PRO A 684 6.67 7.18 6.13
C PRO A 684 5.90 8.31 6.80
N LEU A 685 6.23 8.64 8.05
CA LEU A 685 5.56 9.70 8.82
C LEU A 685 4.04 9.48 9.02
N ALA A 686 3.55 8.24 9.00
CA ALA A 686 2.21 7.90 9.46
C ALA A 686 2.27 7.47 10.94
N SER A 687 1.37 8.00 11.76
CA SER A 687 1.25 7.68 13.19
C SER A 687 0.17 6.64 13.49
N TYR A 688 -0.46 6.06 12.47
CA TYR A 688 -1.54 5.09 12.58
C TYR A 688 -1.33 3.92 11.61
N VAL A 689 -1.97 2.79 11.91
CA VAL A 689 -2.00 1.59 11.07
C VAL A 689 -3.46 1.33 10.68
N GLU A 690 -3.69 0.99 9.41
CA GLU A 690 -4.97 0.46 8.94
C GLU A 690 -4.89 -1.06 8.99
N ASP A 691 -5.30 -1.66 10.11
CA ASP A 691 -5.15 -3.09 10.41
C ASP A 691 -6.29 -3.93 9.84
N VAL A 692 -6.53 -3.78 8.53
CA VAL A 692 -7.67 -4.39 7.84
C VAL A 692 -7.24 -4.97 6.50
N ALA A 693 -7.89 -6.07 6.09
CA ALA A 693 -7.73 -6.69 4.77
C ALA A 693 -9.08 -7.10 4.18
N VAL A 694 -9.14 -7.13 2.85
CA VAL A 694 -10.30 -7.63 2.10
C VAL A 694 -9.84 -8.82 1.27
N ILE A 695 -10.53 -9.94 1.42
CA ILE A 695 -10.31 -11.17 0.66
C ILE A 695 -11.43 -11.30 -0.38
N PHE A 696 -11.06 -11.65 -1.60
CA PHE A 696 -11.95 -11.94 -2.70
C PHE A 696 -11.90 -13.42 -3.02
N SER A 697 -13.07 -14.04 -3.17
CA SER A 697 -13.17 -15.48 -3.42
C SER A 697 -14.47 -15.81 -4.13
N GLN A 698 -14.53 -17.01 -4.72
CA GLN A 698 -15.69 -17.42 -5.48
C GLN A 698 -16.94 -17.56 -4.59
N PRO A 699 -18.12 -17.16 -5.09
CA PRO A 699 -19.40 -17.32 -4.38
C PRO A 699 -19.59 -18.76 -3.84
N GLY A 700 -19.93 -18.89 -2.56
CA GLY A 700 -20.19 -20.18 -1.92
C GLY A 700 -18.97 -21.07 -1.64
N SER A 701 -17.74 -20.59 -1.88
CA SER A 701 -16.51 -21.32 -1.50
C SER A 701 -16.25 -21.27 0.01
N ARG A 702 -15.38 -22.17 0.50
CA ARG A 702 -14.86 -22.16 1.88
C ARG A 702 -13.41 -21.74 1.87
N LEU A 703 -13.04 -20.80 2.74
CA LEU A 703 -11.68 -20.28 2.80
C LEU A 703 -11.04 -20.48 4.17
N LYS A 704 -9.76 -20.81 4.16
CA LYS A 704 -8.87 -20.76 5.31
C LYS A 704 -7.85 -19.65 5.07
N ILE A 705 -7.57 -18.84 6.08
CA ILE A 705 -6.67 -17.69 5.99
C ILE A 705 -5.54 -17.89 6.98
N LYS A 706 -4.32 -17.72 6.51
CA LYS A 706 -3.09 -17.76 7.31
C LYS A 706 -2.35 -16.45 7.12
N MET A 707 -1.94 -15.82 8.22
CA MET A 707 -1.16 -14.59 8.16
C MET A 707 0.05 -14.62 9.08
N GLY A 708 1.08 -13.85 8.69
CA GLY A 708 2.31 -13.71 9.43
C GLY A 708 2.92 -12.32 9.26
N MET A 709 3.97 -12.04 10.03
CA MET A 709 4.73 -10.78 9.95
C MET A 709 5.83 -10.80 8.87
N GLY A 710 5.97 -11.95 8.20
CA GLY A 710 7.00 -12.28 7.23
C GLY A 710 6.99 -13.78 6.93
N PRO A 711 8.00 -14.32 6.22
CA PRO A 711 8.05 -15.73 5.84
C PRO A 711 8.33 -16.70 7.01
N GLY A 712 8.67 -16.20 8.19
CA GLY A 712 9.27 -17.00 9.27
C GLY A 712 8.34 -17.54 10.36
N ALA A 713 7.13 -16.99 10.56
CA ALA A 713 6.20 -17.48 11.58
C ALA A 713 4.74 -17.18 11.24
N ASP A 714 3.91 -18.22 11.28
CA ASP A 714 2.46 -18.11 11.19
C ASP A 714 1.97 -17.51 12.53
N ARG A 715 1.36 -16.33 12.47
CA ARG A 715 0.90 -15.59 13.66
C ARG A 715 -0.61 -15.64 13.82
N MET A 716 -1.35 -15.83 12.73
CA MET A 716 -2.80 -15.80 12.72
C MET A 716 -3.32 -16.92 11.82
N LEU A 717 -4.28 -17.69 12.34
CA LEU A 717 -5.00 -18.73 11.60
C LEU A 717 -6.50 -18.50 11.74
N LEU A 718 -7.20 -18.40 10.61
CA LEU A 718 -8.65 -18.46 10.50
C LEU A 718 -8.99 -19.68 9.67
N ILE A 719 -9.38 -20.76 10.34
CA ILE A 719 -9.64 -22.07 9.71
C ILE A 719 -11.03 -22.61 10.01
N ASN A 720 -11.82 -21.92 10.86
CA ASN A 720 -13.12 -22.38 11.34
C ASN A 720 -13.01 -23.77 11.99
N ALA A 721 -12.10 -23.88 12.96
CA ALA A 721 -11.87 -25.13 13.68
C ALA A 721 -12.96 -25.35 14.73
N THR A 722 -13.36 -26.61 14.87
CA THR A 722 -14.34 -27.05 15.86
C THR A 722 -13.78 -28.28 16.60
N PRO A 723 -14.27 -28.62 17.80
CA PRO A 723 -13.82 -29.83 18.48
C PRO A 723 -14.04 -31.13 17.68
N GLN A 724 -15.05 -31.15 16.80
CA GLN A 724 -15.35 -32.28 15.91
C GLN A 724 -14.47 -32.27 14.65
N ASP A 725 -14.08 -31.09 14.18
CA ASP A 725 -13.17 -30.90 13.06
C ASP A 725 -12.07 -29.89 13.40
N PRO A 726 -10.99 -30.34 14.09
CA PRO A 726 -9.98 -29.46 14.65
C PRO A 726 -9.05 -28.82 13.62
N GLU A 727 -8.96 -29.39 12.42
CA GLU A 727 -8.22 -28.81 11.28
C GLU A 727 -9.06 -27.79 10.50
N GLY A 728 -10.36 -27.72 10.83
CA GLY A 728 -11.32 -26.76 10.34
C GLY A 728 -11.78 -27.02 8.91
N LYS A 729 -12.96 -26.52 8.57
CA LYS A 729 -13.53 -26.61 7.20
C LYS A 729 -13.34 -25.32 6.39
N GLY A 730 -12.78 -24.28 6.99
CA GLY A 730 -12.78 -22.94 6.43
C GLY A 730 -14.11 -22.20 6.64
N TYR A 731 -14.05 -20.88 6.55
CA TYR A 731 -15.18 -19.97 6.65
C TYR A 731 -15.95 -19.94 5.32
N LEU A 732 -17.26 -20.08 5.39
CA LEU A 732 -18.11 -20.09 4.21
C LEU A 732 -18.36 -18.67 3.70
N VAL A 733 -18.04 -18.46 2.43
CA VAL A 733 -18.21 -17.17 1.77
C VAL A 733 -19.66 -17.02 1.29
N GLY A 734 -20.16 -15.79 1.30
CA GLY A 734 -21.48 -15.46 0.77
C GLY A 734 -21.63 -15.78 -0.72
N GLY A 735 -22.86 -15.75 -1.22
CA GLY A 735 -23.20 -15.97 -2.63
C GLY A 735 -23.64 -17.39 -2.98
N ASP A 736 -24.13 -17.58 -4.21
CA ASP A 736 -24.64 -18.85 -4.73
C ASP A 736 -23.53 -19.58 -5.51
N PRO A 737 -23.19 -20.84 -5.20
CA PRO A 737 -22.19 -21.61 -5.95
C PRO A 737 -22.41 -21.66 -7.48
N ARG A 738 -23.66 -21.55 -7.95
CA ARG A 738 -24.00 -21.51 -9.38
C ARG A 738 -23.49 -20.25 -10.08
N GLU A 739 -23.12 -19.25 -9.30
CA GLU A 739 -22.55 -17.99 -9.77
C GLU A 739 -21.05 -18.07 -10.02
N ALA A 740 -20.37 -19.13 -9.56
CA ALA A 740 -18.97 -19.36 -9.84
C ALA A 740 -18.78 -19.73 -11.32
N GLN A 741 -17.88 -19.02 -12.00
CA GLN A 741 -17.74 -18.88 -13.47
C GLN A 741 -17.48 -20.18 -14.25
N GLY A 742 -18.44 -21.11 -14.24
CA GLY A 742 -18.26 -22.46 -14.77
C GLY A 742 -17.30 -23.33 -13.96
N PHE A 743 -16.75 -22.81 -12.86
CA PHE A 743 -15.94 -23.58 -11.92
C PHE A 743 -16.84 -24.28 -10.92
N THR A 744 -16.62 -25.58 -10.74
CA THR A 744 -17.34 -26.36 -9.74
C THR A 744 -16.92 -25.91 -8.34
N VAL A 745 -17.77 -25.13 -7.71
CA VAL A 745 -17.69 -24.87 -6.27
C VAL A 745 -18.48 -25.97 -5.55
N PRO A 746 -17.92 -26.56 -4.48
CA PRO A 746 -18.62 -27.52 -3.64
C PRO A 746 -20.01 -27.02 -3.25
N THR A 747 -21.05 -27.75 -3.66
CA THR A 747 -22.43 -27.45 -3.25
C THR A 747 -22.62 -27.96 -1.83
N PHE A 748 -23.04 -27.09 -0.92
CA PHE A 748 -23.30 -27.43 0.47
C PHE A 748 -24.79 -27.32 0.77
N ASP A 749 -25.28 -28.16 1.69
CA ASP A 749 -26.67 -28.11 2.14
C ASP A 749 -26.86 -26.94 3.12
N PRO A 750 -27.71 -25.95 2.81
CA PRO A 750 -28.02 -24.85 3.72
C PRO A 750 -28.52 -25.31 5.11
N ARG A 751 -29.10 -26.51 5.20
CA ARG A 751 -29.60 -27.09 6.47
C ARG A 751 -28.47 -27.56 7.40
N THR A 752 -27.27 -27.76 6.88
CA THR A 752 -26.09 -28.22 7.64
C THR A 752 -25.19 -27.07 8.11
N LEU A 753 -25.60 -25.83 7.88
CA LEU A 753 -24.80 -24.65 8.24
C LEU A 753 -24.79 -24.43 9.75
N THR A 754 -23.59 -24.33 10.30
CA THR A 754 -23.38 -23.91 11.69
C THR A 754 -23.38 -22.38 11.81
N GLU A 755 -23.56 -21.86 13.02
CA GLU A 755 -23.44 -20.42 13.29
C GLU A 755 -22.08 -19.86 12.84
N ARG A 756 -20.99 -20.62 13.05
CA ARG A 756 -19.64 -20.25 12.61
C ARG A 756 -19.51 -20.19 11.07
N ASP A 757 -20.27 -21.00 10.33
CA ASP A 757 -20.31 -20.95 8.87
C ASP A 757 -20.96 -19.66 8.35
N LEU A 758 -21.88 -19.06 9.10
CA LEU A 758 -22.61 -17.87 8.64
C LEU A 758 -21.82 -16.56 8.80
N ILE A 759 -20.71 -16.57 9.54
CA ILE A 759 -19.93 -15.37 9.88
C ILE A 759 -19.42 -14.68 8.60
N ALA A 760 -18.62 -15.37 7.78
CA ALA A 760 -18.06 -14.78 6.56
C ALA A 760 -19.13 -14.48 5.49
N ARG A 761 -20.30 -15.14 5.53
CA ARG A 761 -21.44 -14.84 4.65
C ARG A 761 -21.99 -13.43 4.85
N GLY A 762 -21.78 -12.83 6.03
CA GLY A 762 -22.11 -11.44 6.32
C GLY A 762 -21.17 -10.42 5.64
N GLY A 763 -20.17 -10.86 4.88
CA GLY A 763 -19.19 -9.99 4.21
C GLY A 763 -18.02 -9.55 5.10
N ALA A 764 -17.99 -10.01 6.35
CA ALA A 764 -16.94 -9.71 7.30
C ALA A 764 -16.81 -10.80 8.38
N ILE A 765 -15.58 -11.12 8.79
CA ILE A 765 -15.33 -11.96 9.96
C ILE A 765 -15.22 -11.05 11.19
N ALA A 766 -16.37 -10.72 11.78
CA ALA A 766 -16.43 -9.92 13.01
C ALA A 766 -15.75 -10.64 14.19
N PHE A 767 -15.30 -9.85 15.18
CA PHE A 767 -14.55 -10.33 16.34
C PHE A 767 -13.31 -11.14 15.94
N THR A 768 -12.57 -10.66 14.92
CA THR A 768 -11.49 -11.43 14.28
C THR A 768 -10.47 -11.95 15.30
N ALA A 769 -10.00 -11.14 16.24
CA ALA A 769 -9.07 -11.58 17.30
C ALA A 769 -9.61 -12.76 18.13
N LEU A 770 -10.90 -12.76 18.48
CA LEU A 770 -11.53 -13.87 19.20
C LEU A 770 -11.58 -15.13 18.32
N ARG A 771 -11.96 -14.98 17.04
CA ARG A 771 -12.07 -16.11 16.11
C ARG A 771 -10.71 -16.77 15.85
N VAL A 772 -9.65 -15.97 15.75
CA VAL A 772 -8.28 -16.46 15.66
C VAL A 772 -7.89 -17.21 16.93
N ALA A 773 -8.18 -16.66 18.11
CA ALA A 773 -7.89 -17.32 19.37
C ALA A 773 -8.62 -18.68 19.48
N GLU A 774 -9.89 -18.75 19.12
CA GLU A 774 -10.69 -20.00 19.10
C GLU A 774 -10.12 -21.04 18.14
N ASP A 775 -9.81 -20.62 16.91
CA ASP A 775 -9.32 -21.51 15.85
C ASP A 775 -7.94 -22.07 16.21
N MET A 776 -7.02 -21.21 16.66
CA MET A 776 -5.67 -21.61 17.05
C MET A 776 -5.67 -22.47 18.31
N TYR A 777 -6.47 -22.11 19.33
CA TYR A 777 -6.61 -22.91 20.54
C TYR A 777 -7.13 -24.32 20.23
N THR A 778 -8.17 -24.43 19.40
CA THR A 778 -8.78 -25.72 19.07
C THR A 778 -7.80 -26.62 18.32
N LEU A 779 -7.05 -26.07 17.36
CA LEU A 779 -6.02 -26.80 16.62
C LEU A 779 -4.87 -27.24 17.55
N ASN A 780 -4.41 -26.35 18.43
CA ASN A 780 -3.38 -26.66 19.41
C ASN A 780 -3.85 -27.75 20.37
N ASP A 781 -5.08 -27.67 20.89
CA ASP A 781 -5.65 -28.63 21.83
C ASP A 781 -5.68 -30.03 21.23
N TYR A 782 -6.13 -30.16 19.98
CA TYR A 782 -6.14 -31.43 19.26
C TYR A 782 -4.73 -32.01 19.10
N ARG A 783 -3.75 -31.19 18.68
CA ARG A 783 -2.37 -31.63 18.48
C ARG A 783 -1.69 -32.00 19.80
N ILE A 784 -1.85 -31.18 20.84
CA ILE A 784 -1.29 -31.43 22.18
C ILE A 784 -1.86 -32.72 22.76
N ARG A 785 -3.19 -32.93 22.70
CA ARG A 785 -3.81 -34.18 23.15
C ARG A 785 -3.32 -35.40 22.36
N THR A 786 -3.08 -35.24 21.06
CA THR A 786 -2.55 -36.30 20.21
C THR A 786 -1.11 -36.65 20.60
N LEU A 787 -0.25 -35.67 20.87
CA LEU A 787 1.11 -35.89 21.38
C LEU A 787 1.10 -36.52 22.78
N ALA A 788 0.23 -36.03 23.67
CA ALA A 788 0.10 -36.51 25.04
C ALA A 788 -0.37 -37.98 25.12
N LYS A 789 -1.25 -38.43 24.21
CA LYS A 789 -1.63 -39.85 24.07
C LYS A 789 -0.41 -40.76 23.86
N HIS A 790 0.63 -40.26 23.21
CA HIS A 790 1.89 -40.97 22.94
C HIS A 790 2.99 -40.61 23.97
N ARG A 791 2.63 -40.05 25.13
CA ARG A 791 3.54 -39.63 26.21
C ARG A 791 4.56 -38.57 25.83
N ILE A 792 4.33 -37.82 24.75
CA ILE A 792 5.15 -36.67 24.38
C ILE A 792 4.53 -35.43 25.03
N VAL A 793 5.13 -35.00 26.13
CA VAL A 793 4.59 -33.90 26.95
C VAL A 793 5.65 -32.81 27.10
N ASN A 794 5.24 -31.57 26.87
CA ASN A 794 6.07 -30.39 27.09
C ASN A 794 5.35 -29.46 28.08
N LEU A 795 5.96 -29.23 29.24
CA LEU A 795 5.36 -28.45 30.32
C LEU A 795 5.11 -26.98 29.90
N GLY A 796 6.05 -26.36 29.19
CA GLY A 796 5.89 -24.96 28.75
C GLY A 796 4.75 -24.78 27.74
N ILE A 797 4.54 -25.76 26.85
CA ILE A 797 3.39 -25.77 25.94
C ILE A 797 2.08 -25.89 26.73
N ASN A 798 2.02 -26.76 27.73
CA ASN A 798 0.82 -26.95 28.55
C ASN A 798 0.47 -25.71 29.37
N GLU A 799 1.46 -25.01 29.91
CA GLU A 799 1.26 -23.73 30.63
C GLU A 799 0.69 -22.65 29.71
N LEU A 800 1.28 -22.48 28.51
CA LEU A 800 0.77 -21.54 27.51
C LEU A 800 -0.65 -21.92 27.05
N HIS A 801 -0.92 -23.20 26.85
CA HIS A 801 -2.24 -23.70 26.45
C HIS A 801 -3.30 -23.47 27.54
N ALA A 802 -2.95 -23.67 28.81
CA ALA A 802 -3.83 -23.38 29.94
C ALA A 802 -4.11 -21.87 30.07
N ALA A 803 -3.10 -21.02 29.93
CA ALA A 803 -3.26 -19.58 29.93
C ALA A 803 -4.12 -19.09 28.76
N ALA A 804 -3.95 -19.68 27.57
CA ALA A 804 -4.79 -19.41 26.41
C ALA A 804 -6.26 -19.78 26.69
N LYS A 805 -6.51 -20.94 27.32
CA LYS A 805 -7.86 -21.38 27.72
C LYS A 805 -8.52 -20.40 28.69
N GLU A 806 -7.83 -20.03 29.75
CA GLU A 806 -8.36 -19.11 30.78
C GLU A 806 -8.71 -17.74 30.17
N ALA A 807 -7.82 -17.19 29.34
CA ALA A 807 -8.07 -15.95 28.63
C ALA A 807 -9.25 -16.06 27.66
N LEU A 808 -9.38 -17.19 26.94
CA LEU A 808 -10.48 -17.42 26.01
C LEU A 808 -11.84 -17.50 26.74
N GLU A 809 -11.92 -18.20 27.87
CA GLU A 809 -13.13 -18.27 28.70
C GLU A 809 -13.56 -16.88 29.21
N LYS A 810 -12.59 -16.06 29.66
CA LYS A 810 -12.82 -14.66 30.04
C LYS A 810 -13.29 -13.81 28.86
N ALA A 811 -12.75 -14.02 27.67
CA ALA A 811 -13.18 -13.34 26.45
C ALA A 811 -14.64 -13.68 26.11
N HIS A 812 -15.04 -14.96 26.19
CA HIS A 812 -16.43 -15.37 25.99
C HIS A 812 -17.39 -14.78 27.02
N GLU A 813 -16.97 -14.69 28.29
CA GLU A 813 -17.78 -14.04 29.33
C GLU A 813 -17.94 -12.55 29.07
N ALA A 814 -16.86 -11.85 28.70
CA ALA A 814 -16.92 -10.44 28.32
C ALA A 814 -17.84 -10.20 27.11
N LEU A 815 -17.83 -11.09 26.11
CA LEU A 815 -18.74 -11.03 24.97
C LEU A 815 -20.21 -11.18 25.41
N ARG A 816 -20.51 -12.15 26.29
CA ARG A 816 -21.87 -12.33 26.86
C ARG A 816 -22.36 -11.10 27.61
N GLN A 817 -21.46 -10.46 28.37
CA GLN A 817 -21.73 -9.23 29.11
C GLN A 817 -21.73 -7.97 28.24
N ARG A 818 -21.38 -8.09 26.95
CA ARG A 818 -21.16 -6.96 26.02
C ARG A 818 -20.13 -5.94 26.55
N ASP A 819 -19.11 -6.41 27.26
CA ASP A 819 -17.95 -5.59 27.63
C ASP A 819 -16.84 -5.74 26.58
N TYR A 820 -16.98 -4.99 25.49
CA TYR A 820 -16.10 -5.10 24.33
C TYR A 820 -14.65 -4.67 24.60
N ALA A 821 -14.41 -3.83 25.62
CA ALA A 821 -13.06 -3.47 26.05
C ALA A 821 -12.34 -4.66 26.70
N ALA A 822 -13.00 -5.33 27.64
CA ALA A 822 -12.47 -6.54 28.26
C ALA A 822 -12.34 -7.69 27.25
N LEU A 823 -13.30 -7.83 26.33
CA LEU A 823 -13.24 -8.80 25.24
C LEU A 823 -11.97 -8.63 24.41
N ASP A 824 -11.66 -7.42 23.94
CA ASP A 824 -10.48 -7.18 23.10
C ASP A 824 -9.18 -7.54 23.82
N VAL A 825 -9.06 -7.17 25.09
CA VAL A 825 -7.92 -7.53 25.95
C VAL A 825 -7.76 -9.04 26.06
N TYR A 826 -8.82 -9.75 26.45
CA TYR A 826 -8.74 -11.19 26.69
C TYR A 826 -8.61 -12.00 25.39
N ALA A 827 -9.26 -11.58 24.31
CA ALA A 827 -9.13 -12.21 23.00
C ALA A 827 -7.70 -12.09 22.45
N ARG A 828 -7.11 -10.89 22.53
CA ARG A 828 -5.71 -10.66 22.10
C ARG A 828 -4.71 -11.41 22.99
N ALA A 829 -4.97 -11.51 24.29
CA ALA A 829 -4.15 -12.32 25.19
C ALA A 829 -4.22 -13.81 24.84
N ALA A 830 -5.43 -14.36 24.66
CA ALA A 830 -5.64 -15.75 24.26
C ALA A 830 -4.97 -16.07 22.91
N TRP A 831 -5.12 -15.17 21.93
CA TRP A 831 -4.43 -15.25 20.65
C TRP A 831 -2.91 -15.24 20.83
N GLY A 832 -2.36 -14.30 21.61
CA GLY A 832 -0.92 -14.22 21.89
C GLY A 832 -0.35 -15.51 22.48
N TYR A 833 -1.02 -16.11 23.47
CA TYR A 833 -0.62 -17.39 24.06
C TYR A 833 -0.73 -18.55 23.07
N ALA A 834 -1.83 -18.66 22.34
CA ALA A 834 -2.03 -19.73 21.35
C ALA A 834 -1.03 -19.64 20.18
N ALA A 835 -0.73 -18.43 19.70
CA ALA A 835 0.26 -18.17 18.66
C ALA A 835 1.69 -18.43 19.13
N ARG A 836 1.97 -18.32 20.44
CA ARG A 836 3.26 -18.70 21.01
C ARG A 836 3.40 -20.21 21.18
N ALA A 837 2.33 -20.91 21.56
CA ALA A 837 2.34 -22.36 21.70
C ALA A 837 2.44 -23.09 20.35
N TYR A 838 1.83 -22.54 19.29
CA TYR A 838 1.70 -23.23 17.99
C TYR A 838 3.03 -23.67 17.34
N PRO A 839 4.06 -22.81 17.22
CA PRO A 839 5.36 -23.21 16.67
C PRO A 839 6.02 -24.34 17.47
N ASP A 840 5.93 -24.29 18.80
CA ASP A 840 6.54 -25.29 19.69
C ASP A 840 5.82 -26.64 19.59
N VAL A 841 4.48 -26.62 19.47
CA VAL A 841 3.68 -27.84 19.22
C VAL A 841 4.08 -28.47 17.88
N ARG A 842 4.20 -27.65 16.84
CA ARG A 842 4.63 -28.11 15.50
C ARG A 842 6.07 -28.60 15.51
N ALA A 843 6.99 -27.90 16.18
CA ALA A 843 8.39 -28.30 16.30
C ALA A 843 8.51 -29.64 17.02
N THR A 844 7.78 -29.83 18.13
CA THR A 844 7.74 -31.10 18.86
C THR A 844 7.25 -32.25 17.96
N ALA A 845 6.21 -32.02 17.15
CA ALA A 845 5.74 -33.02 16.20
C ALA A 845 6.78 -33.29 15.09
N ASN A 846 7.38 -32.25 14.53
CA ASN A 846 8.41 -32.37 13.49
C ASN A 846 9.67 -33.08 13.99
N ASP A 847 10.10 -32.82 15.23
CA ASP A 847 11.27 -33.47 15.83
C ASP A 847 11.06 -34.98 15.96
N VAL A 848 9.84 -35.40 16.29
CA VAL A 848 9.46 -36.81 16.33
C VAL A 848 9.55 -37.46 14.94
N VAL A 849 9.16 -36.74 13.88
CA VAL A 849 9.28 -37.21 12.48
C VAL A 849 10.72 -37.22 12.00
N ASN A 850 11.46 -36.13 12.22
CA ASN A 850 12.85 -35.99 11.83
C ASN A 850 13.74 -37.03 12.53
N GLY A 851 13.43 -37.34 13.80
CA GLY A 851 14.04 -38.43 14.53
C GLY A 851 13.90 -39.77 13.79
N VAL A 852 12.71 -40.09 13.29
CA VAL A 852 12.50 -41.32 12.48
C VAL A 852 13.32 -41.30 11.21
N ILE A 853 13.32 -40.19 10.45
CA ILE A 853 14.10 -40.08 9.21
C ILE A 853 15.59 -40.35 9.50
N PHE A 854 16.12 -39.77 10.59
CA PHE A 854 17.49 -39.98 11.02
C PHE A 854 17.78 -41.44 11.41
N TYR A 855 16.91 -42.05 12.22
CA TYR A 855 17.08 -43.46 12.62
C TYR A 855 16.97 -44.42 11.43
N LEU A 856 16.08 -44.15 10.47
CA LEU A 856 15.95 -44.93 9.24
C LEU A 856 17.17 -44.79 8.32
N ALA A 857 17.80 -43.61 8.27
CA ALA A 857 19.06 -43.43 7.56
C ALA A 857 20.20 -44.25 8.19
N LEU A 858 20.27 -44.30 9.52
CA LEU A 858 21.22 -45.12 10.30
C LEU A 858 20.94 -46.63 10.19
N LEU A 859 19.70 -47.01 9.90
CA LEU A 859 19.32 -48.41 9.74
C LEU A 859 19.97 -49.06 8.49
N MET A 860 20.26 -48.30 7.44
CA MET A 860 20.93 -48.81 6.23
C MET A 860 22.35 -49.35 6.51
N PRO A 861 23.29 -48.57 7.07
CA PRO A 861 24.61 -49.10 7.43
C PRO A 861 24.51 -50.15 8.54
N PHE A 862 23.59 -50.01 9.50
CA PHE A 862 23.35 -51.02 10.53
C PHE A 862 22.97 -52.38 9.93
N ALA A 863 22.04 -52.43 8.99
CA ALA A 863 21.60 -53.67 8.35
C ALA A 863 22.74 -54.35 7.58
N TYR A 864 23.60 -53.56 6.92
CA TYR A 864 24.84 -54.06 6.31
C TYR A 864 25.79 -54.65 7.35
N PHE A 865 26.04 -53.95 8.47
CA PHE A 865 26.94 -54.44 9.52
C PHE A 865 26.40 -55.68 10.22
N MET A 866 25.09 -55.74 10.48
CA MET A 866 24.44 -56.89 11.06
C MET A 866 24.49 -58.11 10.14
N GLU A 867 24.37 -57.92 8.82
CA GLU A 867 24.60 -59.00 7.86
C GLU A 867 26.04 -59.54 7.97
N ARG A 868 27.03 -58.64 8.00
CA ARG A 868 28.44 -59.01 8.13
C ARG A 868 28.76 -59.71 9.45
N LEU A 869 28.08 -59.33 10.53
CA LEU A 869 28.29 -59.91 11.86
C LEU A 869 27.60 -61.29 12.02
N LEU A 870 26.36 -61.45 11.54
CA LEU A 870 25.55 -62.65 11.76
C LEU A 870 25.76 -63.74 10.69
N PHE A 871 25.69 -63.39 9.41
CA PHE A 871 25.68 -64.34 8.30
C PHE A 871 27.04 -64.39 7.58
N ALA A 872 27.62 -63.22 7.29
CA ALA A 872 28.84 -63.04 6.50
C ALA A 872 28.78 -63.79 5.15
N ALA A 873 27.77 -63.50 4.34
CA ALA A 873 27.59 -64.20 3.07
C ALA A 873 28.75 -63.89 2.09
N PRO A 874 29.29 -64.91 1.39
CA PRO A 874 30.43 -64.74 0.48
C PRO A 874 30.01 -64.08 -0.84
N ASN A 875 28.77 -64.30 -1.27
CA ASN A 875 28.23 -63.78 -2.52
C ASN A 875 27.51 -62.45 -2.29
N LEU A 876 27.84 -61.43 -3.11
CA LEU A 876 27.20 -60.11 -3.05
C LEU A 876 25.67 -60.20 -3.14
N LYS A 877 25.13 -61.10 -3.96
CA LYS A 877 23.68 -61.32 -4.08
C LYS A 877 23.05 -61.75 -2.74
N SER A 878 23.63 -62.74 -2.08
CA SER A 878 23.15 -63.23 -0.78
C SER A 878 23.34 -62.18 0.30
N GLN A 879 24.44 -61.43 0.24
CA GLN A 879 24.73 -60.34 1.16
C GLN A 879 23.64 -59.25 1.12
N LEU A 880 23.27 -58.83 -0.08
CA LEU A 880 22.24 -57.81 -0.31
C LEU A 880 20.86 -58.30 0.13
N ILE A 881 20.54 -59.59 -0.12
CA ILE A 881 19.28 -60.20 0.34
C ILE A 881 19.20 -60.21 1.87
N TYR A 882 20.24 -60.69 2.56
CA TYR A 882 20.23 -60.75 4.02
C TYR A 882 20.22 -59.36 4.67
N ALA A 883 20.98 -58.40 4.15
CA ALA A 883 20.92 -57.01 4.62
C ALA A 883 19.53 -56.40 4.39
N SER A 884 18.88 -56.66 3.26
CA SER A 884 17.52 -56.19 2.99
C SER A 884 16.48 -56.82 3.93
N LEU A 885 16.60 -58.12 4.21
CA LEU A 885 15.73 -58.81 5.17
C LEU A 885 15.91 -58.27 6.59
N ILE A 886 17.16 -58.03 7.02
CA ILE A 886 17.45 -57.40 8.32
C ILE A 886 16.84 -55.99 8.38
N PHE A 887 17.03 -55.19 7.33
CA PHE A 887 16.45 -53.85 7.25
C PHE A 887 14.93 -53.89 7.39
N VAL A 888 14.24 -54.74 6.62
CA VAL A 888 12.77 -54.87 6.67
C VAL A 888 12.30 -55.38 8.04
N ALA A 889 12.97 -56.38 8.61
CA ALA A 889 12.60 -56.93 9.92
C ALA A 889 12.74 -55.90 11.05
N VAL A 890 13.89 -55.20 11.10
CA VAL A 890 14.14 -54.16 12.12
C VAL A 890 13.23 -52.95 11.89
N PHE A 891 12.95 -52.60 10.63
CA PHE A 891 11.97 -51.57 10.30
C PHE A 891 10.58 -51.92 10.83
N LEU A 892 10.10 -53.14 10.58
CA LEU A 892 8.79 -53.59 11.06
C LEU A 892 8.71 -53.55 12.59
N ALA A 893 9.78 -53.95 13.28
CA ALA A 893 9.86 -53.82 14.74
C ALA A 893 9.83 -52.35 15.17
N PHE A 894 10.62 -51.50 14.53
CA PHE A 894 10.71 -50.06 14.81
C PHE A 894 9.36 -49.34 14.59
N ARG A 895 8.58 -49.77 13.60
CA ARG A 895 7.22 -49.27 13.33
C ARG A 895 6.29 -49.41 14.53
N TYR A 896 6.36 -50.52 15.26
CA TYR A 896 5.51 -50.76 16.44
C TYR A 896 6.02 -50.08 17.70
N ILE A 897 7.31 -49.73 17.76
CA ILE A 897 7.94 -49.13 18.95
C ILE A 897 7.90 -47.60 18.88
N HIS A 898 8.08 -47.01 17.70
CA HIS A 898 8.28 -45.56 17.57
C HIS A 898 6.96 -44.81 17.30
N PRO A 899 6.56 -43.85 18.16
CA PRO A 899 5.25 -43.19 18.08
C PRO A 899 5.06 -42.31 16.82
N ALA A 900 6.15 -41.87 16.18
CA ALA A 900 6.06 -41.05 14.96
C ALA A 900 5.26 -41.70 13.81
N PHE A 901 5.23 -43.04 13.72
CA PHE A 901 4.46 -43.73 12.68
C PHE A 901 2.94 -43.64 12.92
N GLU A 902 2.51 -43.30 14.13
CA GLU A 902 1.10 -43.06 14.45
C GLU A 902 0.75 -41.56 14.40
N ILE A 903 1.75 -40.69 14.62
CA ILE A 903 1.59 -39.22 14.63
C ILE A 903 1.64 -38.61 13.21
N THR A 904 2.31 -39.28 12.26
CA THR A 904 2.41 -38.79 10.87
C THR A 904 1.13 -39.07 10.08
N GLY A 905 0.67 -38.09 9.31
CA GLY A 905 -0.56 -38.23 8.51
C GLY A 905 -0.48 -39.29 7.40
N ASN A 906 0.73 -39.70 6.98
CA ASN A 906 0.92 -40.81 6.07
C ASN A 906 2.24 -41.57 6.34
N PRO A 907 2.28 -42.48 7.32
CA PRO A 907 3.50 -43.19 7.72
C PRO A 907 3.99 -44.16 6.63
N ILE A 908 3.13 -44.52 5.68
CA ILE A 908 3.44 -45.45 4.58
C ILE A 908 4.35 -44.77 3.55
N ILE A 909 4.24 -43.46 3.34
CA ILE A 909 5.13 -42.73 2.41
C ILE A 909 6.58 -42.79 2.90
N VAL A 910 6.81 -42.63 4.21
CA VAL A 910 8.15 -42.76 4.81
C VAL A 910 8.71 -44.16 4.55
N PHE A 911 7.89 -45.20 4.72
CA PHE A 911 8.27 -46.58 4.40
C PHE A 911 8.67 -46.75 2.94
N ILE A 912 7.81 -46.36 2.00
CA ILE A 912 8.05 -46.51 0.56
C ILE A 912 9.34 -45.76 0.15
N ALA A 913 9.51 -44.53 0.60
CA ALA A 913 10.68 -43.70 0.26
C ALA A 913 12.00 -44.33 0.74
N PHE A 914 12.05 -44.83 1.98
CA PHE A 914 13.26 -45.46 2.52
C PHE A 914 13.52 -46.84 1.92
N THR A 915 12.50 -47.64 1.65
CA THR A 915 12.66 -48.93 0.96
C THR A 915 13.15 -48.71 -0.48
N MET A 916 12.57 -47.76 -1.22
CA MET A 916 13.06 -47.37 -2.55
C MET A 916 14.49 -46.84 -2.49
N GLY A 917 14.82 -45.99 -1.53
CA GLY A 917 16.17 -45.47 -1.32
C GLY A 917 17.19 -46.58 -1.03
N ALA A 918 16.88 -47.49 -0.10
CA ALA A 918 17.74 -48.63 0.24
C ALA A 918 17.96 -49.54 -0.98
N LEU A 919 16.89 -49.89 -1.71
CA LEU A 919 16.97 -50.67 -2.94
C LEU A 919 17.80 -49.96 -4.02
N SER A 920 17.67 -48.64 -4.14
CA SER A 920 18.42 -47.85 -5.13
C SER A 920 19.92 -47.79 -4.81
N VAL A 921 20.29 -47.63 -3.53
CA VAL A 921 21.68 -47.70 -3.08
C VAL A 921 22.27 -49.08 -3.37
N ILE A 922 21.51 -50.14 -3.11
CA ILE A 922 21.91 -51.52 -3.40
C ILE A 922 22.19 -51.71 -4.90
N VAL A 923 21.28 -51.25 -5.76
CA VAL A 923 21.43 -51.30 -7.22
C VAL A 923 22.63 -50.48 -7.68
N ALA A 924 22.81 -49.27 -7.15
CA ALA A 924 23.95 -48.41 -7.48
C ALA A 924 25.30 -49.06 -7.12
N VAL A 925 25.41 -49.66 -5.92
CA VAL A 925 26.64 -50.38 -5.50
C VAL A 925 26.88 -51.59 -6.40
N PHE A 926 25.84 -52.35 -6.75
CA PHE A 926 25.96 -53.50 -7.65
C PHE A 926 26.43 -53.08 -9.05
N ILE A 927 25.82 -52.04 -9.62
CA ILE A 927 26.18 -51.52 -10.95
C ILE A 927 27.60 -50.98 -10.94
N SER A 928 27.97 -50.14 -9.96
CA SER A 928 29.32 -49.60 -9.84
C SER A 928 30.37 -50.71 -9.64
N GLY A 929 30.05 -51.74 -8.84
CA GLY A 929 30.92 -52.89 -8.65
C GLY A 929 31.15 -53.69 -9.94
N LYS A 930 30.08 -53.98 -10.69
CA LYS A 930 30.16 -54.63 -12.01
C LYS A 930 30.89 -53.76 -13.03
N PHE A 931 30.65 -52.45 -13.02
CA PHE A 931 31.31 -51.50 -13.91
C PHE A 931 32.82 -51.44 -13.63
N GLU A 932 33.24 -51.34 -12.37
CA GLU A 932 34.66 -51.44 -12.00
C GLU A 932 35.28 -52.77 -12.41
N GLU A 933 34.56 -53.88 -12.23
CA GLU A 933 35.04 -55.21 -12.65
C GLU A 933 35.28 -55.27 -14.16
N GLN A 934 34.35 -54.74 -14.96
CA GLN A 934 34.49 -54.64 -16.41
C GLN A 934 35.60 -53.66 -16.83
N LEU A 935 35.70 -52.49 -16.18
CA LEU A 935 36.77 -51.51 -16.40
C LEU A 935 38.15 -52.12 -16.12
N ARG A 936 38.28 -52.91 -15.05
CA ARG A 936 39.52 -53.63 -14.73
C ARG A 936 39.84 -54.71 -15.75
N MET A 937 38.83 -55.40 -16.31
CA MET A 937 39.07 -56.35 -17.41
C MET A 937 39.56 -55.63 -18.68
N VAL A 938 38.95 -54.50 -19.04
CA VAL A 938 39.37 -53.67 -20.19
C VAL A 938 40.75 -53.06 -19.97
N GLN A 939 41.02 -52.49 -18.79
CA GLN A 939 42.35 -51.98 -18.43
C GLN A 939 43.43 -53.09 -18.46
N LYS A 940 43.12 -54.30 -17.99
CA LYS A 940 44.02 -55.45 -18.08
C LYS A 940 44.31 -55.89 -19.53
N GLN A 941 43.39 -55.65 -20.46
CA GLN A 941 43.58 -55.93 -21.88
C GLN A 941 44.39 -54.85 -22.61
N VAL A 942 44.31 -53.59 -22.17
CA VAL A 942 44.97 -52.45 -22.85
C VAL A 942 46.35 -52.12 -22.26
N MET A 943 46.54 -52.27 -20.94
CA MET A 943 47.79 -51.96 -20.25
C MET A 943 48.21 -53.17 -19.40
N GLY A 944 49.18 -53.95 -19.89
CA GLY A 944 49.73 -55.10 -19.18
C GLY A 944 50.12 -54.77 -17.72
N MET A 945 50.00 -55.77 -16.84
CA MET A 945 50.05 -55.62 -15.37
C MET A 945 51.15 -54.67 -14.88
N HIS A 946 50.75 -53.49 -14.40
CA HIS A 946 51.54 -52.69 -13.46
C HIS A 946 50.67 -52.31 -12.27
N ARG A 947 51.21 -52.60 -11.07
CA ARG A 947 50.77 -52.29 -9.69
C ARG A 947 49.30 -51.92 -9.49
N ALA A 948 48.58 -52.80 -8.80
CA ALA A 948 47.28 -52.51 -8.21
C ALA A 948 47.40 -51.30 -7.28
N ASP A 949 46.94 -50.13 -7.73
CA ASP A 949 46.76 -48.97 -6.88
C ASP A 949 45.50 -49.24 -6.04
N ILE A 950 45.71 -49.76 -4.83
CA ILE A 950 44.62 -50.07 -3.90
C ILE A 950 44.13 -48.72 -3.37
N GLY A 951 43.03 -48.22 -3.93
CA GLY A 951 42.40 -46.99 -3.47
C GLY A 951 42.21 -47.02 -1.94
N ARG A 952 42.55 -45.92 -1.26
CA ARG A 952 42.52 -45.83 0.22
C ARG A 952 41.18 -46.30 0.82
N MET A 953 40.08 -46.12 0.09
CA MET A 953 38.75 -46.61 0.47
C MET A 953 38.62 -48.13 0.47
N SER A 954 39.23 -48.86 -0.47
CA SER A 954 39.15 -50.33 -0.49
C SER A 954 40.02 -50.97 0.60
N VAL A 955 41.16 -50.36 0.96
CA VAL A 955 41.96 -50.74 2.15
C VAL A 955 41.14 -50.54 3.43
N ALA A 956 40.49 -49.39 3.58
CA ALA A 956 39.65 -49.10 4.74
C ALA A 956 38.49 -50.09 4.87
N VAL A 957 37.79 -50.39 3.77
CA VAL A 957 36.69 -51.38 3.75
C VAL A 957 37.19 -52.80 4.05
N ALA A 958 38.37 -53.19 3.55
CA ALA A 958 38.97 -54.49 3.85
C ALA A 958 39.39 -54.61 5.32
N ALA A 959 40.06 -53.59 5.87
CA ALA A 959 40.43 -53.53 7.28
C ALA A 959 39.19 -53.55 8.19
N PHE A 960 38.13 -52.85 7.78
CA PHE A 960 36.84 -52.85 8.48
C PHE A 960 36.19 -54.24 8.48
N ASN A 961 36.07 -54.89 7.32
CA ASN A 961 35.52 -56.26 7.21
C ASN A 961 36.34 -57.27 8.03
N LEU A 962 37.67 -57.11 8.08
CA LEU A 962 38.56 -57.91 8.93
C LEU A 962 38.28 -57.67 10.43
N GLY A 963 38.00 -56.42 10.82
CA GLY A 963 37.58 -56.05 12.17
C GLY A 963 36.27 -56.73 12.59
N VAL A 964 35.24 -56.68 11.73
CA VAL A 964 33.95 -57.35 11.98
C VAL A 964 34.11 -58.88 12.07
N SER A 965 34.97 -59.47 11.22
CA SER A 965 35.29 -60.90 11.27
C SER A 965 35.95 -61.31 12.61
N ASN A 966 36.83 -60.47 13.15
CA ASN A 966 37.43 -60.68 14.48
C ASN A 966 36.40 -60.54 15.63
N MET A 967 35.41 -59.65 15.49
CA MET A 967 34.30 -59.54 16.46
C MET A 967 33.45 -60.81 16.50
N ARG A 968 33.22 -61.46 15.35
CA ARG A 968 32.47 -62.74 15.27
C ARG A 968 33.21 -63.89 15.97
N ARG A 969 34.53 -63.98 15.85
CA ARG A 969 35.35 -65.04 16.48
C ARG A 969 35.31 -65.03 18.01
N ARG A 970 35.00 -63.87 18.63
CA ARG A 970 34.92 -63.69 20.08
C ARG A 970 33.50 -63.28 20.51
N ALA A 971 32.51 -64.06 20.10
CA ALA A 971 31.08 -63.75 20.25
C ALA A 971 30.67 -63.27 21.65
N LEU A 972 31.11 -63.97 22.72
CA LEU A 972 30.78 -63.59 24.10
C LEU A 972 31.35 -62.22 24.48
N ARG A 973 32.62 -61.95 24.13
CA ARG A 973 33.27 -60.67 24.42
C ARG A 973 32.57 -59.54 23.65
N THR A 974 32.33 -59.75 22.36
CA THR A 974 31.66 -58.78 21.48
C THR A 974 30.24 -58.46 21.97
N PHE A 975 29.48 -59.47 22.38
CA PHE A 975 28.14 -59.29 22.93
C PHE A 975 28.19 -58.46 24.22
N MET A 976 29.04 -58.82 25.18
CA MET A 976 29.17 -58.10 26.44
C MET A 976 29.64 -56.66 26.25
N THR A 977 30.62 -56.40 25.35
CA THR A 977 31.07 -55.03 25.07
C THR A 977 30.01 -54.19 24.35
N SER A 978 29.27 -54.80 23.42
CA SER A 978 28.20 -54.09 22.69
C SER A 978 27.04 -53.78 23.62
N LEU A 979 26.65 -54.74 24.47
CA LEU A 979 25.62 -54.53 25.49
C LEU A 979 26.02 -53.42 26.46
N SER A 980 27.27 -53.42 26.94
CA SER A 980 27.78 -52.35 27.81
C SER A 980 27.74 -50.98 27.12
N LEU A 981 28.17 -50.88 25.87
CA LEU A 981 28.08 -49.63 25.11
C LEU A 981 26.63 -49.17 24.94
N VAL A 982 25.73 -50.08 24.57
CA VAL A 982 24.29 -49.78 24.43
C VAL A 982 23.71 -49.29 25.75
N LEU A 983 24.00 -49.96 26.87
CA LEU A 983 23.52 -49.57 28.19
C LEU A 983 24.10 -48.24 28.66
N ILE A 984 25.39 -47.99 28.42
CA ILE A 984 26.03 -46.70 28.78
C ILE A 984 25.46 -45.58 27.92
N THR A 985 25.35 -45.77 26.60
CA THR A 985 24.75 -44.78 25.70
C THR A 985 23.29 -44.52 26.06
N PHE A 986 22.52 -45.57 26.38
CA PHE A 986 21.13 -45.45 26.85
C PHE A 986 21.05 -44.66 28.16
N ALA A 987 21.91 -44.97 29.13
CA ALA A 987 21.96 -44.25 30.40
C ALA A 987 22.31 -42.77 30.19
N VAL A 988 23.38 -42.47 29.46
CA VAL A 988 23.79 -41.08 29.17
C VAL A 988 22.66 -40.31 28.48
N LEU A 989 22.07 -40.87 27.41
CA LEU A 989 20.96 -40.23 26.68
C LEU A 989 19.72 -40.02 27.56
N SER A 990 19.43 -40.96 28.47
CA SER A 990 18.28 -40.86 29.37
C SER A 990 18.45 -39.77 30.43
N PHE A 991 19.69 -39.42 30.79
CA PHE A 991 19.99 -38.37 31.79
C PHE A 991 20.30 -37.00 31.18
N THR A 992 20.56 -36.89 29.87
CA THR A 992 20.86 -35.63 29.19
C THR A 992 19.60 -35.02 28.57
N SER A 993 18.69 -34.46 29.37
CA SER A 993 17.61 -33.60 28.85
C SER A 993 17.95 -32.13 29.08
N ILE A 994 18.13 -31.36 28.00
CA ILE A 994 18.28 -29.90 28.07
C ILE A 994 16.89 -29.28 28.07
N VAL A 995 16.53 -28.57 29.14
CA VAL A 995 15.27 -27.82 29.22
C VAL A 995 15.59 -26.34 29.06
N ASN A 996 15.03 -25.71 28.03
CA ASN A 996 15.15 -24.26 27.83
C ASN A 996 14.15 -23.55 28.75
N VAL A 997 14.65 -22.71 29.66
CA VAL A 997 13.82 -21.91 30.57
C VAL A 997 13.98 -20.43 30.24
N LEU A 998 12.86 -19.71 30.20
CA LEU A 998 12.86 -18.26 30.01
C LEU A 998 13.03 -17.58 31.38
N ARG A 999 13.99 -16.66 31.49
CA ARG A 999 14.21 -15.86 32.71
C ARG A 999 13.95 -14.39 32.41
N PHE A 1000 12.99 -13.79 33.14
CA PHE A 1000 12.79 -12.35 33.12
C PHE A 1000 13.80 -11.69 34.08
N ASN A 1001 14.47 -10.64 33.59
CA ASN A 1001 15.39 -9.84 34.39
C ASN A 1001 14.84 -8.42 34.47
N GLU A 1002 14.55 -7.97 35.68
CA GLU A 1002 14.21 -6.58 35.96
C GLU A 1002 15.47 -5.85 36.41
N VAL A 1003 15.77 -4.73 35.74
CA VAL A 1003 16.91 -3.88 36.10
C VAL A 1003 16.39 -2.46 36.29
N PRO A 1004 16.56 -1.85 37.48
CA PRO A 1004 16.18 -0.46 37.68
C PRO A 1004 17.02 0.46 36.78
N ALA A 1005 16.35 1.25 35.94
CA ALA A 1005 17.02 2.24 35.12
C ALA A 1005 17.41 3.47 35.98
N PRO A 1006 18.61 4.04 35.81
CA PRO A 1006 19.00 5.24 36.55
C PRO A 1006 18.19 6.46 36.10
N GLY A 1007 17.64 7.21 37.06
CA GLY A 1007 16.99 8.50 36.84
C GLY A 1007 15.52 8.56 37.27
N LYS A 1008 14.98 9.78 37.37
CA LYS A 1008 13.53 10.00 37.52
C LYS A 1008 12.91 10.11 36.12
N PRO A 1009 11.91 9.29 35.77
CA PRO A 1009 11.28 9.34 34.46
C PRO A 1009 10.62 10.71 34.25
N ARG A 1010 10.75 11.27 33.04
CA ARG A 1010 10.12 12.55 32.66
C ARG A 1010 8.63 12.42 32.33
N TYR A 1011 8.13 11.20 32.17
CA TYR A 1011 6.73 10.91 31.89
C TYR A 1011 6.31 9.63 32.62
N SER A 1012 5.02 9.52 32.93
CA SER A 1012 4.43 8.27 33.45
C SER A 1012 3.93 7.44 32.27
N GLY A 1013 4.57 6.31 31.99
CA GLY A 1013 4.18 5.40 30.92
C GLY A 1013 5.15 4.24 30.77
N ILE A 1014 4.87 3.37 29.81
CA ILE A 1014 5.69 2.20 29.48
C ILE A 1014 6.39 2.48 28.15
N MET A 1015 7.72 2.48 28.14
CA MET A 1015 8.51 2.45 26.91
C MET A 1015 8.79 1.00 26.56
N MET A 1016 8.20 0.50 25.47
CA MET A 1016 8.68 -0.71 24.83
C MET A 1016 9.69 -0.31 23.77
N ARG A 1017 10.81 -1.02 23.72
CA ARG A 1017 11.84 -0.84 22.68
C ARG A 1017 12.67 -2.09 22.55
N THR A 1018 13.24 -2.29 21.38
CA THR A 1018 14.30 -3.27 21.19
C THR A 1018 15.62 -2.77 21.81
N PRO A 1019 16.63 -3.66 21.99
CA PRO A 1019 17.95 -3.27 22.49
C PRO A 1019 18.61 -2.12 21.70
N ASP A 1020 18.33 -2.01 20.40
CA ASP A 1020 18.84 -1.00 19.47
C ASP A 1020 17.99 0.28 19.37
N TRP A 1021 17.09 0.53 20.33
CA TRP A 1021 16.25 1.73 20.40
C TRP A 1021 15.25 1.90 19.25
N GLN A 1022 14.94 0.81 18.54
CA GLN A 1022 13.75 0.81 17.69
C GLN A 1022 12.50 0.71 18.59
N PRO A 1023 11.44 1.49 18.31
CA PRO A 1023 10.19 1.45 19.05
C PRO A 1023 9.56 0.05 19.02
#